data_AF-A0A1E4JEW5-F1
#
_entry.id   AF-A0A1E4JEW5-F1
#
_cell.length_a   1.000
_cell.length_b   1.000
_cell.length_c   1.000
_cell.angle_alpha   90.00
_cell.angle_beta   90.00
_cell.angle_gamma   90.00
#
_symmetry.space_group_name_H-M   'P 1'
#
loop_
_entity.id
_entity.type
_entity.pdbx_description
1 polymer ?
#
loop_
_entity_poly.entity_id
_entity_poly.type
_entity_poly.pdbx_seq_one_letter_code
_entity_poly.pdbx_strand_id
1 'polypeptide(L)'
;MERRDERVACIGAGVIGNAWAALFAARGYRVVVQDPDPTAEQALAAMVDRAAATLDVAAAAIHGRLSFTTDLATALHGAVFVQESAPEKLDLKRRLLADIDRLAPPDAVIASSTSDFPISLFQPLCRHPERMLVGHPMNPPYAIPLVEVVGSPSTGAAAIERACAFYRSVGKQPLRLDREVNGFLANRLQMALEREALQMIVRGEATVAQVDAALMHGVGLRTAAVGLFGGYVLNVRNADPAAWLAHIAAFDFGRDLVHDEPFPEWTPALEAMVVAQWHDRIGTPGTTGLRERRDTMAVRIARMQDDAPPPADPHPAFAPDYRAARARFRAAAERAGATVEAHALPDQTGPDGEPLFMDAAWIGPEDADAVILSLSGTHGAEGFNGSAAQVHWLEQYAGQPLPPGVAMLFIHAVNPFGFAHMLRVNENNVDLNRNFVDFAAPLPANPVYAAIRNSLPRRTGLDEALVGEWDAAVARAVETHGEWAVSNALSCGQYEDPDGVEYGGDRLQWSSLIVTDIVTRLCARARHIAYIDWHSLIPIGDGRLIHIGFNVGSDALHRRAASWWGEDALDPATVDAQWASGTSVRRPHHHGVLMWGLRRALAPNTDLAGALIEFCCDPDAFIHSPDPDTRTTMWERWLYATRDHGSATGQMVTRYLREAASPTRRSYQDAAIAAAMPVYRRAIAGAAHWAAEDVAAECGPLVQSDAA
;
A
#
# COMPACT_ATOMS: atom_id res chain seq x y z
N MET A 1 12.93 -5.64 -4.49
CA MET A 1 13.69 -4.35 -4.48
C MET A 1 14.82 -4.47 -3.47
N GLU A 2 16.06 -4.64 -3.95
CA GLU A 2 17.26 -5.07 -3.21
C GLU A 2 18.05 -3.95 -2.49
N ARG A 3 17.43 -2.82 -2.11
CA ARG A 3 18.21 -1.61 -1.72
C ARG A 3 18.71 -1.54 -0.27
N ARG A 4 18.87 -2.67 0.45
CA ARG A 4 19.12 -2.72 1.91
C ARG A 4 20.57 -2.47 2.37
N ASP A 5 21.48 -2.16 1.45
CA ASP A 5 22.92 -1.93 1.72
C ASP A 5 23.50 -0.64 1.13
N GLU A 6 22.66 0.26 0.58
CA GLU A 6 23.11 1.56 0.09
C GLU A 6 23.58 2.48 1.24
N ARG A 7 24.64 3.25 0.99
CA ARG A 7 25.22 4.18 1.98
C ARG A 7 24.63 5.58 1.85
N VAL A 8 24.29 6.19 2.98
CA VAL A 8 23.84 7.58 3.09
C VAL A 8 24.80 8.34 3.99
N ALA A 9 25.14 9.57 3.62
CA ALA A 9 25.95 10.44 4.45
C ALA A 9 25.09 11.53 5.10
N CYS A 10 25.19 11.70 6.42
CA CYS A 10 24.58 12.80 7.16
C CYS A 10 25.68 13.72 7.67
N ILE A 11 25.77 14.94 7.12
CA ILE A 11 26.85 15.90 7.40
C ILE A 11 26.35 16.97 8.38
N GLY A 12 26.89 16.97 9.59
CA GLY A 12 26.45 17.75 10.75
C GLY A 12 25.59 16.91 11.70
N ALA A 13 26.05 16.71 12.93
CA ALA A 13 25.42 15.90 13.98
C ALA A 13 24.71 16.77 15.03
N GLY A 14 24.04 17.84 14.56
CA GLY A 14 23.13 18.64 15.36
C GLY A 14 21.75 17.99 15.52
N VAL A 15 20.76 18.76 15.99
CA VAL A 15 19.39 18.26 16.21
C VAL A 15 18.77 17.67 14.93
N ILE A 16 18.89 18.35 13.80
CA ILE A 16 18.31 17.91 12.52
C ILE A 16 19.09 16.74 11.92
N GLY A 17 20.41 16.84 11.85
CA GLY A 17 21.24 15.80 11.25
C GLY A 17 21.19 14.47 12.01
N ASN A 18 21.20 14.50 13.34
CA ASN A 18 21.02 13.28 14.15
C ASN A 18 19.64 12.66 13.94
N ALA A 19 18.59 13.47 13.79
CA ALA A 19 17.24 12.97 13.53
C ALA A 19 17.12 12.33 12.14
N TRP A 20 17.76 12.90 11.12
CA TRP A 20 17.87 12.28 9.81
C TRP A 20 18.62 10.95 9.85
N ALA A 21 19.79 10.93 10.50
CA ALA A 21 20.60 9.74 10.62
C ALA A 21 19.83 8.60 11.29
N ALA A 22 19.16 8.89 12.41
CA ALA A 22 18.33 7.91 13.11
C ALA A 22 17.19 7.39 12.24
N LEU A 23 16.50 8.26 11.49
CA LEU A 23 15.42 7.84 10.59
C LEU A 23 15.94 6.96 9.44
N PHE A 24 16.98 7.39 8.73
CA PHE A 24 17.49 6.64 7.58
C PHE A 24 18.00 5.25 8.01
N ALA A 25 18.69 5.18 9.15
CA ALA A 25 19.12 3.90 9.73
C ALA A 25 17.94 3.03 10.18
N ALA A 26 16.91 3.61 10.82
CA ALA A 26 15.67 2.90 11.16
C ALA A 26 14.95 2.32 9.93
N ARG A 27 15.13 2.93 8.76
CA ARG A 27 14.56 2.49 7.47
C ARG A 27 15.53 1.65 6.63
N GLY A 28 16.61 1.16 7.23
CA GLY A 28 17.48 0.13 6.66
C GLY A 28 18.71 0.64 5.92
N TYR A 29 18.94 1.95 5.80
CA TYR A 29 20.15 2.47 5.16
C TYR A 29 21.38 2.36 6.06
N ARG A 30 22.57 2.15 5.48
CA ARG A 30 23.83 2.30 6.21
C ARG A 30 24.19 3.78 6.23
N VAL A 31 24.21 4.39 7.42
CA VAL A 31 24.41 5.85 7.54
C VAL A 31 25.78 6.13 8.14
N VAL A 32 26.52 7.02 7.48
CA VAL A 32 27.75 7.60 8.03
C VAL A 32 27.44 9.02 8.45
N VAL A 33 27.52 9.28 9.74
CA VAL A 33 27.32 10.61 10.33
C VAL A 33 28.67 11.28 10.47
N GLN A 34 28.76 12.52 10.03
CA GLN A 34 29.97 13.32 10.14
C GLN A 34 29.74 14.59 10.94
N ASP A 35 30.62 14.87 11.90
CA ASP A 35 30.69 16.16 12.56
C ASP A 35 32.12 16.46 12.99
N PRO A 36 32.63 17.70 12.85
CA PRO A 36 33.96 18.04 13.35
C PRO A 36 34.08 17.98 14.89
N ASP A 37 32.97 18.06 15.63
CA ASP A 37 32.97 17.93 17.09
C ASP A 37 32.91 16.44 17.50
N PRO A 38 33.99 15.88 18.11
CA PRO A 38 34.00 14.49 18.52
C PRO A 38 32.99 14.16 19.63
N THR A 39 32.46 15.17 20.32
CA THR A 39 31.43 14.96 21.36
C THR A 39 30.03 14.73 20.76
N ALA A 40 29.84 15.04 19.47
CA ALA A 40 28.54 14.95 18.81
C ALA A 40 28.03 13.50 18.67
N GLU A 41 28.93 12.51 18.69
CA GLU A 41 28.56 11.08 18.68
C GLU A 41 27.69 10.70 19.90
N GLN A 42 27.94 11.31 21.06
CA GLN A 42 27.12 11.07 22.25
C GLN A 42 25.70 11.61 22.08
N ALA A 43 25.56 12.77 21.43
CA ALA A 43 24.26 13.37 21.13
C ALA A 43 23.47 12.56 20.08
N LEU A 44 24.18 11.91 19.15
CA LEU A 44 23.59 10.98 18.20
C LEU A 44 22.96 9.77 18.92
N ALA A 45 23.67 9.15 19.86
CA ALA A 45 23.13 8.03 20.64
C ALA A 45 21.83 8.42 21.38
N ALA A 46 21.80 9.57 22.05
CA ALA A 46 20.59 10.05 22.71
C ALA A 46 19.45 10.36 21.72
N MET A 47 19.75 10.71 20.47
CA MET A 47 18.73 10.87 19.43
C MET A 47 18.18 9.54 18.95
N VAL A 48 19.03 8.52 18.82
CA VAL A 48 18.62 7.17 18.45
C VAL A 48 17.60 6.63 19.44
N ASP A 49 17.84 6.76 20.74
CA ASP A 49 16.89 6.30 21.77
C ASP A 49 15.51 6.95 21.62
N ARG A 50 15.47 8.27 21.38
CA ARG A 50 14.21 9.00 21.18
C ARG A 50 13.49 8.60 19.89
N ALA A 51 14.23 8.50 18.79
CA ALA A 51 13.67 8.11 17.50
C ALA A 51 13.16 6.66 17.54
N ALA A 52 13.91 5.75 18.17
CA ALA A 52 13.53 4.35 18.38
C ALA A 52 12.20 4.23 19.12
N ALA A 53 12.06 4.94 20.24
CA ALA A 53 10.82 4.94 21.03
C ALA A 53 9.63 5.54 20.26
N THR A 54 9.85 6.58 19.46
CA THR A 54 8.79 7.25 18.69
C THR A 54 8.35 6.43 17.47
N LEU A 55 9.30 5.75 16.83
CA LEU A 55 9.06 4.93 15.63
C LEU A 55 8.64 3.50 15.96
N ASP A 56 8.71 3.09 17.23
CA ASP A 56 8.46 1.73 17.71
C ASP A 56 9.38 0.69 17.06
N VAL A 57 10.69 0.99 17.07
CA VAL A 57 11.74 0.10 16.55
C VAL A 57 12.83 -0.10 17.60
N ALA A 58 13.55 -1.22 17.54
CA ALA A 58 14.65 -1.48 18.45
C ALA A 58 15.84 -0.51 18.20
N ALA A 59 16.27 0.22 19.23
CA ALA A 59 17.43 1.13 19.15
C ALA A 59 18.70 0.41 18.64
N ALA A 60 18.89 -0.86 19.02
CA ALA A 60 20.00 -1.68 18.56
C ALA A 60 20.03 -1.86 17.02
N ALA A 61 18.86 -1.94 16.37
CA ALA A 61 18.75 -2.05 14.92
C ALA A 61 19.19 -0.76 14.20
N ILE A 62 18.91 0.40 14.81
CA ILE A 62 19.39 1.70 14.33
C ILE A 62 20.91 1.78 14.53
N HIS A 63 21.41 1.52 15.74
CA HIS A 63 22.84 1.56 16.05
C HIS A 63 23.67 0.66 15.13
N GLY A 64 23.21 -0.55 14.82
CA GLY A 64 23.92 -1.48 13.93
C GLY A 64 24.12 -0.97 12.50
N ARG A 65 23.46 0.12 12.11
CA ARG A 65 23.56 0.74 10.78
C ARG A 65 24.20 2.13 10.80
N LEU A 66 24.57 2.64 11.97
CA LEU A 66 25.23 3.94 12.13
C LEU A 66 26.74 3.77 12.25
N SER A 67 27.47 4.72 11.68
CA SER A 67 28.89 4.94 11.96
C SER A 67 29.15 6.43 12.07
N PHE A 68 30.09 6.83 12.91
CA PHE A 68 30.47 8.22 13.13
C PHE A 68 31.90 8.47 12.66
N THR A 69 32.16 9.64 12.11
CA THR A 69 33.52 10.08 11.74
C THR A 69 33.64 11.60 11.87
N THR A 70 34.84 12.09 12.11
CA THR A 70 35.14 13.53 12.03
C THR A 70 35.62 13.94 10.64
N ASP A 71 35.94 12.99 9.76
CA ASP A 71 36.48 13.24 8.42
C ASP A 71 35.39 13.24 7.34
N LEU A 72 35.30 14.35 6.60
CA LEU A 72 34.29 14.55 5.55
C LEU A 72 34.47 13.58 4.37
N ALA A 73 35.71 13.31 3.94
CA ALA A 73 35.95 12.42 2.81
C ALA A 73 35.52 10.97 3.11
N THR A 74 35.80 10.51 4.33
CA THR A 74 35.38 9.20 4.83
C THR A 74 33.85 9.06 4.83
N ALA A 75 33.13 10.10 5.27
CA ALA A 75 31.68 10.08 5.32
C ALA A 75 31.01 9.97 3.94
N LEU A 76 31.60 10.62 2.94
CA LEU A 76 31.04 10.69 1.59
C LEU A 76 31.37 9.46 0.72
N HIS A 77 32.31 8.61 1.15
CA HIS A 77 32.78 7.48 0.33
C HIS A 77 31.65 6.47 0.06
N GLY A 78 31.28 6.36 -1.22
CA GLY A 78 30.24 5.44 -1.70
C GLY A 78 28.82 5.85 -1.33
N ALA A 79 28.61 7.08 -0.86
CA ALA A 79 27.28 7.59 -0.53
C ALA A 79 26.44 7.78 -1.81
N VAL A 80 25.21 7.24 -1.81
CA VAL A 80 24.23 7.46 -2.90
C VAL A 80 23.38 8.70 -2.67
N PHE A 81 23.32 9.15 -1.42
CA PHE A 81 22.58 10.32 -0.97
C PHE A 81 23.34 11.01 0.16
N VAL A 82 23.40 12.34 0.14
CA VAL A 82 24.05 13.16 1.15
C VAL A 82 23.02 14.15 1.70
N GLN A 83 22.83 14.14 3.02
CA GLN A 83 22.02 15.11 3.74
C GLN A 83 22.93 16.03 4.55
N GLU A 84 23.02 17.29 4.15
CA GLU A 84 23.78 18.33 4.85
C GLU A 84 22.87 19.06 5.86
N SER A 85 23.32 19.18 7.10
CA SER A 85 22.59 19.75 8.24
C SER A 85 23.50 20.56 9.17
N ALA A 86 24.55 21.19 8.63
CA ALA A 86 25.43 22.09 9.37
C ALA A 86 24.72 23.39 9.77
N PRO A 87 25.30 24.20 10.67
CA PRO A 87 24.71 25.46 11.14
C PRO A 87 24.29 26.39 9.99
N GLU A 88 23.20 27.14 10.21
CA GLU A 88 22.60 28.09 9.25
C GLU A 88 23.47 29.35 9.06
N LYS A 89 24.68 29.18 8.54
CA LYS A 89 25.66 30.22 8.23
C LYS A 89 26.03 30.14 6.76
N LEU A 90 25.65 31.14 5.99
CA LEU A 90 25.79 31.17 4.52
C LEU A 90 27.21 30.80 4.04
N ASP A 91 28.24 31.47 4.58
CA ASP A 91 29.62 31.23 4.15
C ASP A 91 30.16 29.85 4.55
N LEU A 92 29.69 29.30 5.68
CA LEU A 92 30.03 27.95 6.08
C LEU A 92 29.43 26.93 5.10
N LYS A 93 28.12 27.03 4.84
CA LYS A 93 27.41 26.11 3.95
C LYS A 93 27.92 26.20 2.52
N ARG A 94 28.24 27.39 2.01
CA ARG A 94 28.87 27.56 0.69
C ARG A 94 30.15 26.75 0.54
N ARG A 95 31.06 26.86 1.51
CA ARG A 95 32.32 26.11 1.50
C ARG A 95 32.09 24.61 1.67
N LEU A 96 31.26 24.24 2.64
CA LEU A 96 30.97 22.84 2.95
C LEU A 96 30.30 22.12 1.78
N LEU A 97 29.30 22.73 1.15
CA LEU A 97 28.61 22.13 0.01
C LEU A 97 29.49 22.03 -1.23
N ALA A 98 30.42 22.98 -1.44
CA ALA A 98 31.44 22.85 -2.49
C ALA A 98 32.44 21.71 -2.21
N ASP A 99 32.82 21.51 -0.94
CA ASP A 99 33.65 20.37 -0.55
C ASP A 99 32.91 19.03 -0.68
N ILE A 100 31.63 18.97 -0.30
CA ILE A 100 30.77 17.80 -0.49
C ILE A 100 30.67 17.48 -1.99
N ASP A 101 30.38 18.48 -2.82
CA ASP A 101 30.31 18.31 -4.27
C ASP A 101 31.62 17.76 -4.85
N ARG A 102 32.77 18.25 -4.38
CA ARG A 102 34.08 17.76 -4.83
C ARG A 102 34.39 16.32 -4.41
N LEU A 103 33.90 15.89 -3.24
CA LEU A 103 34.29 14.62 -2.60
C LEU A 103 33.25 13.49 -2.79
N ALA A 104 31.97 13.83 -2.95
CA ALA A 104 30.90 12.86 -3.10
C ALA A 104 30.94 12.17 -4.47
N PRO A 105 30.53 10.89 -4.56
CA PRO A 105 30.42 10.16 -5.82
C PRO A 105 29.61 10.95 -6.86
N PRO A 106 29.99 10.95 -8.15
CA PRO A 106 29.31 11.70 -9.22
C PRO A 106 27.78 11.57 -9.21
N ASP A 107 27.28 10.37 -8.96
CA ASP A 107 25.85 10.06 -8.98
C ASP A 107 25.13 10.33 -7.65
N ALA A 108 25.80 10.81 -6.60
CA ALA A 108 25.16 11.10 -5.33
C ALA A 108 24.21 12.31 -5.43
N VAL A 109 23.01 12.23 -4.86
CA VAL A 109 22.18 13.43 -4.66
C VAL A 109 22.64 14.16 -3.40
N ILE A 110 22.79 15.49 -3.48
CA ILE A 110 23.22 16.33 -2.36
C ILE A 110 22.05 17.22 -1.94
N ALA A 111 21.48 16.94 -0.77
CA ALA A 111 20.37 17.68 -0.19
C ALA A 111 20.83 18.51 1.01
N SER A 112 20.57 19.81 1.01
CA SER A 112 20.77 20.66 2.20
C SER A 112 19.47 20.77 3.01
N SER A 113 19.58 20.67 4.33
CA SER A 113 18.51 20.94 5.30
C SER A 113 18.38 22.42 5.66
N THR A 114 18.98 23.33 4.88
CA THR A 114 18.75 24.78 4.98
C THR A 114 17.25 25.07 5.13
N SER A 115 16.93 26.00 6.02
CA SER A 115 15.56 26.39 6.39
C SER A 115 15.17 27.77 5.83
N ASP A 116 16.17 28.54 5.41
CA ASP A 116 16.01 29.91 4.90
C ASP A 116 16.59 30.08 3.49
N PHE A 117 17.84 29.65 3.30
CA PHE A 117 18.58 29.97 2.07
C PHE A 117 18.16 29.08 0.88
N PRO A 118 17.92 29.66 -0.31
CA PRO A 118 17.73 28.89 -1.53
C PRO A 118 19.03 28.23 -2.01
N ILE A 119 18.92 27.08 -2.67
CA ILE A 119 20.08 26.28 -3.10
C ILE A 119 21.00 27.01 -4.09
N SER A 120 20.44 27.95 -4.87
CA SER A 120 21.17 28.79 -5.81
C SER A 120 22.28 29.64 -5.17
N LEU A 121 22.20 29.91 -3.86
CA LEU A 121 23.25 30.65 -3.15
C LEU A 121 24.51 29.81 -2.89
N PHE A 122 24.42 28.49 -2.99
CA PHE A 122 25.51 27.55 -2.70
C PHE A 122 26.16 26.98 -3.98
N GLN A 123 25.37 26.81 -5.03
CA GLN A 123 25.79 26.21 -6.30
C GLN A 123 26.94 26.92 -7.06
N PRO A 124 27.18 28.24 -6.98
CA PRO A 124 28.23 28.90 -7.76
C PRO A 124 29.67 28.42 -7.48
N LEU A 125 29.91 27.79 -6.33
CA LEU A 125 31.20 27.21 -5.98
C LEU A 125 31.30 25.71 -6.28
N CYS A 126 30.21 25.11 -6.76
CA CYS A 126 30.10 23.67 -7.01
C CYS A 126 30.39 23.37 -8.49
N ARG A 127 31.06 22.24 -8.74
CA ARG A 127 31.39 21.72 -10.06
C ARG A 127 30.19 21.02 -10.71
N HIS A 128 29.35 20.38 -9.90
CA HIS A 128 28.18 19.62 -10.36
C HIS A 128 26.90 20.12 -9.66
N PRO A 129 26.44 21.36 -9.93
CA PRO A 129 25.26 21.93 -9.28
C PRO A 129 23.95 21.19 -9.61
N GLU A 130 23.91 20.40 -10.69
CA GLU A 130 22.74 19.68 -11.19
C GLU A 130 22.20 18.60 -10.25
N ARG A 131 23.01 18.14 -9.30
CA ARG A 131 22.63 17.12 -8.30
C ARG A 131 22.39 17.69 -6.91
N MET A 132 22.38 19.02 -6.78
CA MET A 132 22.21 19.72 -5.51
C MET A 132 20.81 20.32 -5.37
N LEU A 133 20.19 20.12 -4.22
CA LEU A 133 18.85 20.63 -3.92
C LEU A 133 18.67 20.92 -2.42
N VAL A 134 17.59 21.59 -2.08
CA VAL A 134 17.09 21.64 -0.70
C VAL A 134 16.23 20.41 -0.44
N GLY A 135 16.47 19.76 0.68
CA GLY A 135 15.56 18.80 1.29
C GLY A 135 15.30 19.24 2.73
N HIS A 136 14.36 20.18 2.89
CA HIS A 136 14.08 20.85 4.15
C HIS A 136 13.05 20.04 4.96
N PRO A 137 13.45 19.44 6.10
CA PRO A 137 12.51 18.75 6.98
C PRO A 137 11.75 19.70 7.89
N MET A 138 10.66 19.20 8.46
CA MET A 138 10.06 19.77 9.66
C MET A 138 10.61 19.09 10.91
N ASN A 139 10.82 19.85 11.99
CA ASN A 139 11.39 19.33 13.24
C ASN A 139 10.32 18.65 14.14
N PRO A 140 10.52 17.40 14.61
CA PRO A 140 11.66 16.53 14.33
C PRO A 140 11.50 15.68 13.06
N PRO A 141 12.57 15.53 12.25
CA PRO A 141 12.54 14.78 11.01
C PRO A 141 12.09 13.33 11.14
N TYR A 142 12.23 12.64 12.27
CA TYR A 142 11.72 11.26 12.38
C TYR A 142 10.20 11.20 12.59
N ALA A 143 9.56 12.26 13.11
CA ALA A 143 8.13 12.27 13.44
C ALA A 143 7.28 12.99 12.38
N ILE A 144 7.75 14.11 11.83
CA ILE A 144 6.97 14.89 10.87
C ILE A 144 7.24 14.40 9.44
N PRO A 145 6.21 14.05 8.63
CA PRO A 145 6.41 13.42 7.33
C PRO A 145 6.84 14.38 6.22
N LEU A 146 6.50 15.67 6.32
CA LEU A 146 6.74 16.65 5.26
C LEU A 146 8.25 16.92 5.05
N VAL A 147 8.67 16.94 3.78
CA VAL A 147 9.98 17.43 3.34
C VAL A 147 9.79 18.34 2.14
N GLU A 148 10.22 19.60 2.23
CA GLU A 148 10.19 20.50 1.07
C GLU A 148 11.42 20.23 0.19
N VAL A 149 11.16 19.78 -1.05
CA VAL A 149 12.18 19.48 -2.05
C VAL A 149 12.24 20.64 -3.05
N VAL A 150 13.33 21.40 -3.02
CA VAL A 150 13.45 22.66 -3.76
C VAL A 150 14.72 22.67 -4.59
N GLY A 151 14.57 22.75 -5.90
CA GLY A 151 15.68 22.96 -6.83
C GLY A 151 15.82 24.42 -7.25
N SER A 152 16.96 24.74 -7.84
CA SER A 152 17.19 25.95 -8.65
C SER A 152 17.10 25.62 -10.15
N PRO A 153 17.17 26.63 -11.05
CA PRO A 153 17.31 26.38 -12.49
C PRO A 153 18.54 25.54 -12.88
N SER A 154 19.58 25.52 -12.05
CA SER A 154 20.77 24.68 -12.27
C SER A 154 20.60 23.24 -11.80
N THR A 155 19.52 22.93 -11.07
CA THR A 155 19.24 21.60 -10.53
C THR A 155 18.57 20.73 -11.59
N GLY A 156 19.10 19.54 -11.83
CA GLY A 156 18.54 18.59 -12.79
C GLY A 156 17.24 17.96 -12.27
N ALA A 157 16.26 17.81 -13.15
CA ALA A 157 14.98 17.15 -12.82
C ALA A 157 15.17 15.74 -12.25
N ALA A 158 16.14 14.98 -12.78
CA ALA A 158 16.47 13.64 -12.29
C ALA A 158 16.94 13.63 -10.82
N ALA A 159 17.65 14.67 -10.37
CA ALA A 159 18.06 14.78 -8.96
C ALA A 159 16.86 15.05 -8.05
N ILE A 160 15.93 15.90 -8.47
CA ILE A 160 14.67 16.18 -7.77
C ILE A 160 13.83 14.90 -7.65
N GLU A 161 13.66 14.16 -8.75
CA GLU A 161 12.89 12.91 -8.77
C GLU A 161 13.52 11.85 -7.88
N ARG A 162 14.86 11.70 -7.92
CA ARG A 162 15.59 10.79 -7.05
C ARG A 162 15.49 11.18 -5.58
N ALA A 163 15.56 12.47 -5.24
CA ALA A 163 15.34 12.92 -3.87
C ALA A 163 13.92 12.64 -3.40
N CYS A 164 12.90 12.94 -4.21
CA CYS A 164 11.52 12.61 -3.89
C CYS A 164 11.33 11.10 -3.69
N ALA A 165 11.91 10.26 -4.56
CA ALA A 165 11.85 8.81 -4.41
C ALA A 165 12.56 8.33 -3.13
N PHE A 166 13.73 8.90 -2.82
CA PHE A 166 14.49 8.60 -1.60
C PHE A 166 13.72 9.01 -0.34
N TYR A 167 13.13 10.20 -0.28
CA TYR A 167 12.32 10.61 0.85
C TYR A 167 11.07 9.72 1.02
N ARG A 168 10.40 9.35 -0.07
CA ARG A 168 9.27 8.40 -0.01
C ARG A 168 9.69 7.03 0.53
N SER A 169 10.87 6.50 0.14
CA SER A 169 11.33 5.20 0.62
C SER A 169 11.59 5.16 2.14
N VAL A 170 11.83 6.30 2.77
CA VAL A 170 11.99 6.41 4.23
C VAL A 170 10.71 6.88 4.96
N GLY A 171 9.57 6.83 4.28
CA GLY A 171 8.26 7.19 4.85
C GLY A 171 8.01 8.69 4.97
N LYS A 172 8.66 9.51 4.13
CA LYS A 172 8.38 10.95 4.03
C LYS A 172 7.44 11.28 2.89
N GLN A 173 6.81 12.44 3.00
CA GLN A 173 5.95 13.05 2.00
C GLN A 173 6.70 14.25 1.39
N PRO A 174 7.46 14.06 0.30
CA PRO A 174 8.17 15.16 -0.34
C PRO A 174 7.19 16.10 -1.05
N LEU A 175 7.26 17.37 -0.71
CA LEU A 175 6.58 18.46 -1.39
C LEU A 175 7.57 19.14 -2.33
N ARG A 176 7.43 18.88 -3.64
CA ARG A 176 8.24 19.53 -4.67
C ARG A 176 7.79 20.97 -4.84
N LEU A 177 8.72 21.91 -4.74
CA LEU A 177 8.52 23.32 -5.08
C LEU A 177 9.14 23.60 -6.45
N ASP A 178 8.35 24.15 -7.36
CA ASP A 178 8.83 24.49 -8.71
C ASP A 178 9.68 25.76 -8.76
N ARG A 179 9.68 26.55 -7.68
CA ARG A 179 10.45 27.78 -7.56
C ARG A 179 11.05 27.90 -6.16
N GLU A 180 12.29 28.35 -6.12
CA GLU A 180 12.93 28.75 -4.88
C GLU A 180 12.33 30.05 -4.35
N VAL A 181 12.00 30.06 -3.06
CA VAL A 181 11.58 31.24 -2.30
C VAL A 181 12.23 31.17 -0.93
N ASN A 182 12.63 32.32 -0.38
CA ASN A 182 13.24 32.38 0.95
C ASN A 182 12.25 31.87 2.00
N GLY A 183 12.72 30.96 2.85
CA GLY A 183 11.92 30.28 3.86
C GLY A 183 10.85 29.31 3.29
N PHE A 184 10.92 28.96 2.00
CA PHE A 184 10.04 27.96 1.36
C PHE A 184 8.54 28.22 1.60
N LEU A 185 7.68 27.20 1.71
CA LEU A 185 6.24 27.42 1.95
C LEU A 185 5.90 27.31 3.42
N ALA A 186 6.33 26.24 4.08
CA ALA A 186 5.94 25.94 5.46
C ALA A 186 6.41 27.03 6.45
N ASN A 187 7.70 27.42 6.41
CA ASN A 187 8.20 28.45 7.32
C ASN A 187 7.54 29.81 7.05
N ARG A 188 7.25 30.16 5.80
CA ARG A 188 6.54 31.42 5.49
C ARG A 188 5.15 31.47 6.11
N LEU A 189 4.40 30.37 6.04
CA LEU A 189 3.08 30.27 6.69
C LEU A 189 3.21 30.33 8.21
N GLN A 190 4.20 29.65 8.78
CA GLN A 190 4.49 29.69 10.22
C GLN A 190 4.85 31.12 10.68
N MET A 191 5.73 31.82 9.96
CA MET A 191 6.14 33.18 10.30
C MET A 191 4.98 34.18 10.20
N ALA A 192 4.07 34.02 9.23
CA ALA A 192 2.88 34.87 9.14
C ALA A 192 1.98 34.71 10.38
N LEU A 193 1.81 33.47 10.84
CA LEU A 193 1.04 33.18 12.05
C LEU A 193 1.73 33.68 13.32
N GLU A 194 3.04 33.47 13.43
CA GLU A 194 3.83 33.92 14.58
C GLU A 194 3.85 35.44 14.70
N ARG A 195 3.98 36.15 13.58
CA ARG A 195 3.90 37.62 13.55
C ARG A 195 2.59 38.11 14.16
N GLU A 196 1.47 37.56 13.71
CA GLU A 196 0.13 37.93 14.20
C GLU A 196 -0.02 37.62 15.69
N ALA A 197 0.37 36.41 16.11
CA ALA A 197 0.34 36.00 17.51
C ALA A 197 1.13 36.95 18.42
N LEU A 198 2.34 37.34 18.00
CA LEU A 198 3.18 38.26 18.76
C LEU A 198 2.59 39.67 18.82
N GLN A 199 1.95 40.15 17.75
CA GLN A 199 1.24 41.44 17.77
C GLN A 199 0.09 41.44 18.77
N MET A 200 -0.73 40.39 18.79
CA MET A 200 -1.82 40.23 19.75
C MET A 200 -1.29 40.23 21.21
N ILE A 201 -0.15 39.58 21.45
CA ILE A 201 0.49 39.53 22.78
C ILE A 201 1.01 40.91 23.19
N VAL A 202 1.72 41.62 22.30
CA VAL A 202 2.25 42.96 22.58
C VAL A 202 1.13 43.96 22.88
N ARG A 203 -0.02 43.81 22.24
CA ARG A 203 -1.20 44.67 22.45
C ARG A 203 -2.04 44.27 23.67
N GLY A 204 -1.72 43.16 24.32
CA GLY A 204 -2.50 42.64 25.44
C GLY A 204 -3.88 42.11 25.03
N GLU A 205 -4.07 41.78 23.75
CA GLU A 205 -5.30 41.19 23.22
C GLU A 205 -5.40 39.70 23.58
N ALA A 206 -4.25 39.03 23.72
CA ALA A 206 -4.16 37.64 24.14
C ALA A 206 -2.89 37.36 24.95
N THR A 207 -2.96 36.36 25.81
CA THR A 207 -1.80 35.73 26.45
C THR A 207 -1.22 34.63 25.56
N VAL A 208 0.03 34.24 25.78
CA VAL A 208 0.70 33.09 25.14
C VAL A 208 -0.17 31.83 25.26
N ALA A 209 -0.76 31.60 26.44
CA ALA A 209 -1.62 30.45 26.69
C ALA A 209 -2.91 30.46 25.85
N GLN A 210 -3.54 31.64 25.69
CA GLN A 210 -4.74 31.79 24.87
C GLN A 210 -4.46 31.61 23.38
N VAL A 211 -3.35 32.16 22.87
CA VAL A 211 -2.93 31.98 21.47
C VAL A 211 -2.73 30.49 21.17
N ASP A 212 -1.94 29.80 21.99
CA ASP A 212 -1.69 28.36 21.82
C ASP A 212 -2.97 27.54 21.92
N ALA A 213 -3.90 27.87 22.84
CA ALA A 213 -5.17 27.15 22.97
C ALA A 213 -6.04 27.34 21.72
N ALA A 214 -6.09 28.55 21.16
CA ALA A 214 -6.81 28.84 19.92
C ALA A 214 -6.23 28.04 18.72
N LEU A 215 -4.91 27.86 18.68
CA LEU A 215 -4.25 27.04 17.67
C LEU A 215 -4.50 25.55 17.90
N MET A 216 -4.20 25.02 19.09
CA MET A 216 -4.27 23.58 19.37
C MET A 216 -5.71 23.02 19.33
N HIS A 217 -6.69 23.79 19.81
CA HIS A 217 -8.08 23.33 19.93
C HIS A 217 -9.02 23.88 18.85
N GLY A 218 -8.52 24.80 18.01
CA GLY A 218 -9.28 25.41 16.92
C GLY A 218 -8.61 25.20 15.57
N VAL A 219 -7.82 26.18 15.15
CA VAL A 219 -7.30 26.27 13.77
C VAL A 219 -6.40 25.08 13.43
N GLY A 220 -5.45 24.75 14.30
CA GLY A 220 -4.48 23.68 14.11
C GLY A 220 -5.12 22.30 14.02
N LEU A 221 -6.12 22.00 14.86
CA LEU A 221 -6.86 20.74 14.78
C LEU A 221 -7.59 20.60 13.44
N ARG A 222 -8.24 21.68 12.98
CA ARG A 222 -8.92 21.70 11.67
C ARG A 222 -7.93 21.52 10.52
N THR A 223 -6.79 22.22 10.54
CA THR A 223 -5.79 22.13 9.47
C THR A 223 -5.02 20.82 9.47
N ALA A 224 -4.94 20.14 10.63
CA ALA A 224 -4.45 18.77 10.71
C ALA A 224 -5.44 17.78 10.08
N ALA A 225 -6.74 18.02 10.11
CA ALA A 225 -7.71 17.14 9.46
C ALA A 225 -7.79 17.37 7.94
N VAL A 226 -7.73 18.63 7.49
CA VAL A 226 -7.84 19.01 6.07
C VAL A 226 -7.02 20.26 5.79
N GLY A 227 -6.33 20.32 4.65
CA GLY A 227 -5.56 21.49 4.24
C GLY A 227 -6.40 22.78 4.24
N LEU A 228 -5.74 23.93 4.41
CA LEU A 228 -6.38 25.24 4.66
C LEU A 228 -7.56 25.55 3.70
N PHE A 229 -7.33 25.47 2.39
CA PHE A 229 -8.35 25.74 1.38
C PHE A 229 -9.48 24.72 1.39
N GLY A 230 -9.17 23.43 1.58
CA GLY A 230 -10.19 22.39 1.69
C GLY A 230 -11.09 22.63 2.90
N GLY A 231 -10.51 22.99 4.05
CA GLY A 231 -11.25 23.36 5.25
C GLY A 231 -12.19 24.55 5.02
N TYR A 232 -11.78 25.56 4.25
CA TYR A 232 -12.64 26.68 3.90
C TYR A 232 -13.80 26.32 2.98
N VAL A 233 -13.53 25.54 1.94
CA VAL A 233 -14.55 25.05 1.00
C VAL A 233 -15.59 24.20 1.73
N LEU A 234 -15.16 23.35 2.67
CA LEU A 234 -16.08 22.51 3.46
C LEU A 234 -17.00 23.32 4.41
N ASN A 235 -16.70 24.60 4.67
CA ASN A 235 -17.54 25.46 5.51
C ASN A 235 -18.66 26.17 4.74
N VAL A 236 -18.75 26.00 3.43
CA VAL A 236 -19.84 26.59 2.62
C VAL A 236 -20.80 25.51 2.08
N ARG A 237 -22.01 25.93 1.74
CA ARG A 237 -23.04 25.00 1.23
C ARG A 237 -22.49 24.19 0.05
N ASN A 238 -22.75 22.88 0.09
CA ASN A 238 -22.36 21.91 -0.94
C ASN A 238 -20.86 21.75 -1.18
N ALA A 239 -19.98 22.29 -0.31
CA ALA A 239 -18.54 22.25 -0.49
C ALA A 239 -18.08 22.76 -1.87
N ASP A 240 -18.74 23.80 -2.38
CA ASP A 240 -18.45 24.41 -3.68
C ASP A 240 -17.40 25.53 -3.55
N PRO A 241 -16.21 25.41 -4.17
CA PRO A 241 -15.20 26.46 -4.16
C PRO A 241 -15.68 27.80 -4.72
N ALA A 242 -16.58 27.80 -5.71
CA ALA A 242 -17.11 29.03 -6.27
C ALA A 242 -18.05 29.73 -5.28
N ALA A 243 -18.85 28.97 -4.54
CA ALA A 243 -19.68 29.49 -3.46
C ALA A 243 -18.83 30.08 -2.32
N TRP A 244 -17.69 29.48 -2.00
CA TRP A 244 -16.75 30.02 -1.02
C TRP A 244 -16.16 31.37 -1.46
N LEU A 245 -15.69 31.47 -2.71
CA LEU A 245 -15.16 32.73 -3.25
C LEU A 245 -16.23 33.82 -3.29
N ALA A 246 -17.47 33.49 -3.68
CA ALA A 246 -18.59 34.42 -3.65
C ALA A 246 -18.92 34.88 -2.23
N HIS A 247 -18.84 33.98 -1.24
CA HIS A 247 -19.06 34.30 0.17
C HIS A 247 -18.00 35.28 0.71
N ILE A 248 -16.71 35.03 0.44
CA ILE A 248 -15.64 35.96 0.84
C ILE A 248 -15.82 37.33 0.17
N ALA A 249 -16.06 37.34 -1.14
CA ALA A 249 -16.22 38.57 -1.90
C ALA A 249 -17.41 39.43 -1.43
N ALA A 250 -18.48 38.80 -0.91
CA ALA A 250 -19.66 39.48 -0.41
C ALA A 250 -19.51 40.09 0.99
N PHE A 251 -18.57 39.61 1.81
CA PHE A 251 -18.47 39.97 3.23
C PHE A 251 -17.32 40.93 3.60
N ASP A 252 -16.47 41.35 2.64
CA ASP A 252 -15.17 42.01 2.92
C ASP A 252 -14.43 41.34 4.11
N PHE A 253 -14.59 40.02 4.22
CA PHE A 253 -14.25 39.27 5.41
C PHE A 253 -12.74 39.17 5.52
N GLY A 254 -12.17 39.74 6.60
CA GLY A 254 -10.76 39.56 6.95
C GLY A 254 -9.86 40.78 6.82
N ARG A 255 -10.30 41.89 6.22
CA ARG A 255 -9.45 43.11 6.14
C ARG A 255 -9.16 43.73 7.50
N ASP A 256 -10.12 43.70 8.42
CA ASP A 256 -9.98 44.30 9.76
C ASP A 256 -9.64 43.26 10.85
N LEU A 257 -9.31 42.01 10.48
CA LEU A 257 -9.12 40.90 11.44
C LEU A 257 -7.66 40.62 11.79
N VAL A 258 -6.71 41.21 11.07
CA VAL A 258 -5.27 40.95 11.23
C VAL A 258 -4.47 42.25 11.31
N HIS A 259 -3.31 42.15 11.92
CA HIS A 259 -2.35 43.23 12.01
C HIS A 259 -1.54 43.36 10.72
N ASP A 260 -1.47 44.59 10.19
CA ASP A 260 -0.64 44.94 9.02
C ASP A 260 0.82 45.24 9.41
N GLU A 261 1.10 45.34 10.72
CA GLU A 261 2.41 45.64 11.25
C GLU A 261 3.43 44.49 11.02
N PRO A 262 4.73 44.81 10.89
CA PRO A 262 5.79 43.80 10.83
C PRO A 262 5.93 43.05 12.17
N PHE A 263 6.91 42.14 12.26
CA PHE A 263 7.25 41.54 13.56
C PHE A 263 7.55 42.64 14.60
N PRO A 264 7.09 42.49 15.86
CA PRO A 264 7.47 43.41 16.91
C PRO A 264 8.97 43.31 17.19
N GLU A 265 9.56 44.40 17.65
CA GLU A 265 10.96 44.39 18.12
C GLU A 265 11.07 43.55 19.39
N TRP A 266 12.04 42.63 19.42
CA TRP A 266 12.40 41.87 20.61
C TRP A 266 13.05 42.79 21.66
N THR A 267 12.21 43.42 22.48
CA THR A 267 12.67 44.20 23.62
C THR A 267 12.86 43.29 24.83
N PRO A 268 13.77 43.61 25.78
CA PRO A 268 13.93 42.83 27.01
C PRO A 268 12.63 42.67 27.81
N ALA A 269 11.72 43.64 27.70
CA ALA A 269 10.40 43.58 28.32
C ALA A 269 9.49 42.53 27.66
N LEU A 270 9.45 42.49 26.33
CA LEU A 270 8.67 41.48 25.58
C LEU A 270 9.21 40.07 25.82
N GLU A 271 10.54 39.91 25.78
CA GLU A 271 11.19 38.62 26.09
C GLU A 271 10.83 38.14 27.49
N ALA A 272 10.98 39.00 28.50
CA ALA A 272 10.66 38.66 29.87
C ALA A 272 9.17 38.30 30.04
N MET A 273 8.28 39.02 29.36
CA MET A 273 6.84 38.76 29.40
C MET A 273 6.49 37.39 28.79
N VAL A 274 6.98 37.09 27.58
CA VAL A 274 6.72 35.80 26.91
C VAL A 274 7.28 34.64 27.74
N VAL A 275 8.50 34.78 28.25
CA VAL A 275 9.15 33.77 29.10
C VAL A 275 8.37 33.55 30.40
N ALA A 276 7.91 34.62 31.06
CA ALA A 276 7.11 34.52 32.28
C ALA A 276 5.79 33.78 32.03
N GLN A 277 5.04 34.17 30.98
CA GLN A 277 3.78 33.51 30.63
C GLN A 277 3.97 32.04 30.26
N TRP A 278 5.09 31.71 29.60
CA TRP A 278 5.43 30.32 29.31
C TRP A 278 5.68 29.53 30.60
N HIS A 279 6.50 30.07 31.51
CA HIS A 279 6.78 29.42 32.80
C HIS A 279 5.55 29.26 33.69
N ASP A 280 4.63 30.22 33.71
CA ASP A 280 3.38 30.10 34.46
C ASP A 280 2.53 28.93 33.94
N ARG A 281 2.60 28.65 32.64
CA ARG A 281 1.85 27.56 32.01
C ARG A 281 2.49 26.18 32.23
N ILE A 282 3.81 26.08 32.08
CA ILE A 282 4.53 24.79 32.07
C ILE A 282 5.31 24.49 33.36
N GLY A 283 5.40 25.43 34.30
CA GLY A 283 6.30 25.41 35.45
C GLY A 283 7.75 25.82 35.13
N THR A 284 8.59 26.05 36.15
CA THR A 284 10.05 26.27 36.04
C THR A 284 10.86 25.00 36.33
N PRO A 285 12.05 24.80 35.74
CA PRO A 285 12.28 24.34 34.38
C PRO A 285 12.51 22.82 34.26
N GLY A 286 11.81 22.22 33.30
CA GLY A 286 12.14 20.94 32.68
C GLY A 286 11.17 20.66 31.53
N THR A 287 11.65 20.49 30.31
CA THR A 287 10.81 20.03 29.18
C THR A 287 10.47 18.54 29.27
N THR A 288 10.66 17.93 30.44
CA THR A 288 10.59 16.48 30.65
C THR A 288 9.22 15.96 30.24
N GLY A 289 9.16 15.13 29.20
CA GLY A 289 7.93 14.54 28.69
C GLY A 289 7.19 15.40 27.66
N LEU A 290 7.43 16.72 27.57
CA LEU A 290 6.71 17.58 26.61
C LEU A 290 7.16 17.34 25.17
N ARG A 291 8.45 17.08 24.94
CA ARG A 291 8.99 16.75 23.62
C ARG A 291 8.48 15.38 23.17
N GLU A 292 8.56 14.39 24.06
CA GLU A 292 8.08 13.03 23.83
C GLU A 292 6.58 13.02 23.52
N ARG A 293 5.77 13.79 24.27
CA ARG A 293 4.33 13.95 24.02
C ARG A 293 4.06 14.58 22.66
N ARG A 294 4.77 15.66 22.30
CA ARG A 294 4.62 16.33 21.00
C ARG A 294 4.94 15.35 19.87
N ASP A 295 6.07 14.65 19.95
CA ASP A 295 6.57 13.79 18.88
C ASP A 295 5.67 12.55 18.70
N THR A 296 5.24 11.94 19.81
CA THR A 296 4.26 10.84 19.80
C THR A 296 2.93 11.28 19.20
N MET A 297 2.43 12.47 19.57
CA MET A 297 1.17 12.98 19.04
C MET A 297 1.28 13.27 17.54
N ALA A 298 2.40 13.84 17.10
CA ALA A 298 2.63 14.12 15.69
C ALA A 298 2.63 12.84 14.83
N VAL A 299 3.27 11.76 15.31
CA VAL A 299 3.21 10.45 14.64
C VAL A 299 1.79 9.89 14.59
N ARG A 300 1.03 9.99 15.69
CA ARG A 300 -0.36 9.51 15.73
C ARG A 300 -1.25 10.28 14.77
N ILE A 301 -1.13 11.61 14.73
CA ILE A 301 -1.87 12.46 13.79
C ILE A 301 -1.50 12.09 12.34
N ALA A 302 -0.21 11.95 12.04
CA ALA A 302 0.23 11.56 10.71
C ALA A 302 -0.34 10.20 10.27
N ARG A 303 -0.33 9.19 11.16
CA ARG A 303 -0.97 7.89 10.90
C ARG A 303 -2.47 8.02 10.64
N MET A 304 -3.18 8.79 11.47
CA MET A 304 -4.62 9.06 11.30
C MET A 304 -4.92 9.79 9.98
N GLN A 305 -4.01 10.64 9.50
CA GLN A 305 -4.14 11.29 8.19
C GLN A 305 -3.90 10.33 7.02
N ASP A 306 -3.00 9.36 7.18
CA ASP A 306 -2.80 8.28 6.20
C ASP A 306 -3.99 7.29 6.18
N ASP A 307 -4.65 7.09 7.34
CA ASP A 307 -5.86 6.26 7.49
C ASP A 307 -7.14 7.00 7.04
N ALA A 308 -7.11 8.33 6.94
CA ALA A 308 -8.22 9.13 6.43
C ALA A 308 -8.29 8.96 4.90
N PRO A 309 -9.44 8.53 4.34
CA PRO A 309 -9.55 8.35 2.90
C PRO A 309 -9.30 9.71 2.21
N PRO A 310 -8.29 9.84 1.33
CA PRO A 310 -8.15 11.06 0.55
C PRO A 310 -9.40 11.22 -0.32
N PRO A 311 -9.82 12.45 -0.69
CA PRO A 311 -10.70 12.63 -1.83
C PRO A 311 -9.91 12.27 -3.08
N ALA A 312 -9.83 10.99 -3.41
CA ALA A 312 -9.18 10.47 -4.59
C ALA A 312 -10.24 10.32 -5.69
N ASP A 313 -9.98 10.92 -6.85
CA ASP A 313 -10.57 10.40 -8.07
C ASP A 313 -9.96 9.00 -8.29
N PRO A 314 -10.74 7.90 -8.11
CA PRO A 314 -10.21 6.56 -8.19
C PRO A 314 -9.62 6.31 -9.58
N HIS A 315 -8.65 5.40 -9.68
CA HIS A 315 -8.13 4.99 -10.97
C HIS A 315 -9.31 4.50 -11.86
N PRO A 316 -9.38 4.88 -13.16
CA PRO A 316 -10.56 4.62 -13.99
C PRO A 316 -11.00 3.15 -14.09
N ALA A 317 -10.04 2.22 -13.94
CA ALA A 317 -10.34 0.78 -13.95
C ALA A 317 -11.02 0.28 -12.65
N PHE A 318 -10.87 1.00 -11.52
CA PHE A 318 -11.42 0.60 -10.23
C PHE A 318 -12.83 1.12 -10.02
N ALA A 319 -13.77 0.19 -9.86
CA ALA A 319 -15.16 0.51 -9.61
C ALA A 319 -15.47 0.71 -8.12
N PRO A 320 -16.42 1.60 -7.79
CA PRO A 320 -16.86 1.84 -6.41
C PRO A 320 -17.65 0.66 -5.83
N ASP A 321 -18.37 -0.08 -6.68
CA ASP A 321 -19.25 -1.19 -6.29
C ASP A 321 -19.29 -2.27 -7.39
N TYR A 322 -19.92 -3.41 -7.08
CA TYR A 322 -20.07 -4.55 -7.99
C TYR A 322 -20.79 -4.16 -9.29
N ARG A 323 -21.87 -3.39 -9.20
CA ARG A 323 -22.69 -3.00 -10.36
C ARG A 323 -21.84 -2.21 -11.36
N ALA A 324 -21.08 -1.25 -10.88
CA ALA A 324 -20.14 -0.47 -11.67
C ALA A 324 -18.97 -1.32 -12.19
N ALA A 325 -18.46 -2.27 -11.39
CA ALA A 325 -17.39 -3.18 -11.80
C ALA A 325 -17.83 -4.01 -13.01
N ARG A 326 -19.00 -4.63 -12.91
CA ARG A 326 -19.62 -5.41 -13.98
C ARG A 326 -19.89 -4.57 -15.23
N ALA A 327 -20.50 -3.39 -15.06
CA ALA A 327 -20.80 -2.50 -16.18
C ALA A 327 -19.53 -2.09 -16.95
N ARG A 328 -18.44 -1.79 -16.23
CA ARG A 328 -17.15 -1.45 -16.84
C ARG A 328 -16.53 -2.64 -17.55
N PHE A 329 -16.54 -3.83 -16.94
CA PHE A 329 -16.06 -5.05 -17.58
C PHE A 329 -16.78 -5.33 -18.89
N ARG A 330 -18.12 -5.33 -18.90
CA ARG A 330 -18.90 -5.57 -20.11
C ARG A 330 -18.63 -4.53 -21.19
N ALA A 331 -18.57 -3.25 -20.81
CA ALA A 331 -18.29 -2.17 -21.77
C ALA A 331 -16.87 -2.26 -22.35
N ALA A 332 -15.88 -2.64 -21.55
CA ALA A 332 -14.50 -2.86 -22.01
C ALA A 332 -14.40 -4.10 -22.91
N ALA A 333 -15.07 -5.20 -22.57
CA ALA A 333 -15.14 -6.42 -23.36
C ALA A 333 -15.79 -6.16 -24.74
N GLU A 334 -16.91 -5.44 -24.77
CA GLU A 334 -17.57 -5.03 -26.00
C GLU A 334 -16.66 -4.15 -26.87
N ARG A 335 -15.97 -3.16 -26.28
CA ARG A 335 -14.98 -2.32 -27.00
C ARG A 335 -13.81 -3.13 -27.54
N ALA A 336 -13.37 -4.16 -26.82
CA ALA A 336 -12.30 -5.06 -27.24
C ALA A 336 -12.74 -6.05 -28.33
N GLY A 337 -14.01 -6.07 -28.72
CA GLY A 337 -14.57 -7.00 -29.70
C GLY A 337 -14.73 -8.42 -29.17
N ALA A 338 -14.86 -8.59 -27.85
CA ALA A 338 -15.04 -9.89 -27.22
C ALA A 338 -16.45 -10.45 -27.47
N THR A 339 -16.54 -11.77 -27.57
CA THR A 339 -17.83 -12.46 -27.45
C THR A 339 -18.15 -12.62 -25.98
N VAL A 340 -19.30 -12.09 -25.52
CA VAL A 340 -19.66 -12.03 -24.10
C VAL A 340 -20.89 -12.92 -23.83
N GLU A 341 -20.80 -13.76 -22.80
CA GLU A 341 -21.92 -14.50 -22.22
C GLU A 341 -22.12 -14.10 -20.75
N ALA A 342 -23.38 -14.11 -20.30
CA ALA A 342 -23.77 -13.69 -18.95
C ALA A 342 -24.62 -14.77 -18.29
N HIS A 343 -24.24 -15.16 -17.07
CA HIS A 343 -24.90 -16.21 -16.30
C HIS A 343 -25.46 -15.61 -15.02
N ALA A 344 -26.79 -15.58 -14.89
CA ALA A 344 -27.46 -15.00 -13.73
C ALA A 344 -27.44 -15.97 -12.54
N LEU A 345 -27.08 -15.48 -11.36
CA LEU A 345 -27.25 -16.20 -10.10
C LEU A 345 -28.74 -16.19 -9.72
N PRO A 346 -29.42 -17.35 -9.68
CA PRO A 346 -30.86 -17.40 -9.39
C PRO A 346 -31.17 -17.01 -7.95
N ASP A 347 -32.33 -16.39 -7.75
CA ASP A 347 -32.94 -16.13 -6.43
C ASP A 347 -32.10 -15.31 -5.45
N GLN A 348 -31.02 -14.67 -5.91
CA GLN A 348 -30.17 -13.80 -5.13
C GLN A 348 -30.08 -12.41 -5.77
N THR A 349 -29.93 -11.40 -4.92
CA THR A 349 -29.78 -10.00 -5.35
C THR A 349 -28.64 -9.33 -4.61
N GLY A 350 -28.07 -8.29 -5.20
CA GLY A 350 -27.12 -7.40 -4.52
C GLY A 350 -27.80 -6.53 -3.44
N PRO A 351 -27.01 -5.72 -2.72
CA PRO A 351 -27.52 -4.86 -1.64
C PRO A 351 -28.66 -3.91 -2.05
N ASP A 352 -28.67 -3.44 -3.30
CA ASP A 352 -29.72 -2.54 -3.82
C ASP A 352 -30.80 -3.30 -4.62
N GLY A 353 -30.86 -4.62 -4.50
CA GLY A 353 -31.84 -5.47 -5.17
C GLY A 353 -31.52 -5.77 -6.64
N GLU A 354 -30.33 -5.43 -7.14
CA GLU A 354 -29.94 -5.79 -8.51
C GLU A 354 -29.72 -7.30 -8.69
N PRO A 355 -30.02 -7.84 -9.89
CA PRO A 355 -29.64 -9.19 -10.25
C PRO A 355 -28.12 -9.34 -10.34
N LEU A 356 -27.63 -10.50 -9.91
CA LEU A 356 -26.22 -10.86 -9.83
C LEU A 356 -25.82 -11.81 -10.96
N PHE A 357 -24.62 -11.63 -11.50
CA PHE A 357 -24.13 -12.36 -12.67
C PHE A 357 -22.64 -12.66 -12.61
N MET A 358 -22.28 -13.82 -13.19
CA MET A 358 -20.95 -14.12 -13.68
C MET A 358 -20.92 -13.84 -15.20
N ASP A 359 -19.95 -13.08 -15.68
CA ASP A 359 -19.82 -12.79 -17.12
C ASP A 359 -18.53 -13.41 -17.66
N ALA A 360 -18.60 -14.03 -18.85
CA ALA A 360 -17.43 -14.54 -19.57
C ALA A 360 -17.21 -13.72 -20.85
N ALA A 361 -15.97 -13.38 -21.16
CA ALA A 361 -15.59 -12.67 -22.37
C ALA A 361 -14.45 -13.39 -23.10
N TRP A 362 -14.69 -13.75 -24.36
CA TRP A 362 -13.73 -14.45 -25.23
C TRP A 362 -13.16 -13.52 -26.30
N ILE A 363 -11.83 -13.50 -26.44
CA ILE A 363 -11.10 -12.76 -27.48
C ILE A 363 -10.12 -13.71 -28.18
N GLY A 364 -10.15 -13.74 -29.50
CA GLY A 364 -9.26 -14.58 -30.32
C GLY A 364 -10.01 -15.71 -31.06
N PRO A 365 -9.29 -16.59 -31.77
CA PRO A 365 -9.88 -17.65 -32.56
C PRO A 365 -10.60 -18.69 -31.69
N GLU A 366 -11.75 -19.21 -32.13
CA GLU A 366 -12.53 -20.24 -31.41
C GLU A 366 -11.82 -21.61 -31.37
N ASP A 367 -10.87 -21.83 -32.28
CA ASP A 367 -10.03 -23.02 -32.37
C ASP A 367 -8.60 -22.75 -31.85
N ALA A 368 -8.46 -21.76 -30.95
CA ALA A 368 -7.18 -21.48 -30.30
C ALA A 368 -6.62 -22.72 -29.60
N ASP A 369 -5.33 -22.95 -29.83
CA ASP A 369 -4.59 -24.05 -29.24
C ASP A 369 -4.19 -23.76 -27.79
N ALA A 370 -3.87 -22.50 -27.51
CA ALA A 370 -3.55 -22.01 -26.18
C ALA A 370 -4.51 -20.90 -25.74
N VAL A 371 -5.01 -20.99 -24.50
CA VAL A 371 -5.96 -20.02 -23.92
C VAL A 371 -5.39 -19.46 -22.63
N ILE A 372 -5.39 -18.14 -22.48
CA ILE A 372 -5.15 -17.49 -21.19
C ILE A 372 -6.50 -17.39 -20.48
N LEU A 373 -6.66 -18.12 -19.38
CA LEU A 373 -7.83 -18.07 -18.51
C LEU A 373 -7.58 -17.11 -17.36
N SER A 374 -8.29 -15.99 -17.34
CA SER A 374 -8.20 -14.97 -16.29
C SER A 374 -9.49 -14.86 -15.50
N LEU A 375 -9.44 -15.24 -14.23
CA LEU A 375 -10.56 -15.18 -13.29
C LEU A 375 -10.46 -13.95 -12.37
N SER A 376 -11.61 -13.43 -11.96
CA SER A 376 -11.70 -12.45 -10.88
C SER A 376 -12.91 -12.71 -9.98
N GLY A 377 -12.76 -12.39 -8.69
CA GLY A 377 -13.86 -12.44 -7.72
C GLY A 377 -14.22 -13.85 -7.26
N THR A 378 -13.28 -14.80 -7.26
CA THR A 378 -13.47 -16.13 -6.64
C THR A 378 -13.82 -15.98 -5.15
N HIS A 379 -13.08 -15.13 -4.42
CA HIS A 379 -13.42 -14.71 -3.05
C HIS A 379 -14.20 -13.38 -3.02
N GLY A 380 -15.20 -13.22 -3.89
CA GLY A 380 -16.19 -12.13 -3.81
C GLY A 380 -15.60 -10.72 -3.59
N ALA A 381 -15.55 -10.25 -2.34
CA ALA A 381 -14.95 -8.99 -1.89
C ALA A 381 -13.58 -8.63 -2.50
N GLU A 382 -12.73 -9.62 -2.76
CA GLU A 382 -11.41 -9.44 -3.39
C GLU A 382 -11.50 -9.09 -4.89
N GLY A 383 -12.69 -9.22 -5.49
CA GLY A 383 -12.93 -9.12 -6.93
C GLY A 383 -12.63 -7.76 -7.54
N PHE A 384 -12.52 -6.68 -6.76
CA PHE A 384 -12.26 -5.34 -7.29
C PHE A 384 -10.88 -5.20 -7.96
N ASN A 385 -9.83 -5.77 -7.35
CA ASN A 385 -8.48 -5.69 -7.92
C ASN A 385 -8.40 -6.50 -9.22
N GLY A 386 -8.92 -7.73 -9.21
CA GLY A 386 -8.98 -8.58 -10.40
C GLY A 386 -9.86 -7.99 -11.50
N SER A 387 -11.04 -7.46 -11.16
CA SER A 387 -11.91 -6.77 -12.11
C SER A 387 -11.21 -5.56 -12.73
N ALA A 388 -10.48 -4.77 -11.95
CA ALA A 388 -9.74 -3.63 -12.47
C ALA A 388 -8.59 -4.05 -13.39
N ALA A 389 -7.88 -5.14 -13.08
CA ALA A 389 -6.85 -5.70 -13.94
C ALA A 389 -7.43 -6.17 -15.30
N GLN A 390 -8.55 -6.89 -15.27
CA GLN A 390 -9.26 -7.34 -16.47
C GLN A 390 -9.75 -6.15 -17.31
N VAL A 391 -10.45 -5.19 -16.70
CA VAL A 391 -10.95 -3.96 -17.36
C VAL A 391 -9.79 -3.19 -17.99
N HIS A 392 -8.71 -2.94 -17.24
CA HIS A 392 -7.58 -2.18 -17.76
C HIS A 392 -6.93 -2.88 -18.96
N TRP A 393 -6.73 -4.20 -18.90
CA TRP A 393 -6.17 -4.94 -20.04
C TRP A 393 -7.08 -4.84 -21.27
N LEU A 394 -8.40 -5.03 -21.11
CA LEU A 394 -9.38 -4.95 -22.19
C LEU A 394 -9.38 -3.57 -22.87
N GLU A 395 -9.29 -2.48 -22.10
CA GLU A 395 -9.18 -1.12 -22.64
C GLU A 395 -7.87 -0.90 -23.42
N GLN A 396 -6.76 -1.51 -22.97
CA GLN A 396 -5.46 -1.37 -23.64
C GLN A 396 -5.33 -2.26 -24.89
N TYR A 397 -6.02 -3.40 -24.95
CA TYR A 397 -5.96 -4.34 -26.07
C TYR A 397 -6.29 -3.66 -27.40
N ALA A 398 -7.25 -2.73 -27.43
CA ALA A 398 -7.60 -1.89 -28.59
C ALA A 398 -7.74 -2.65 -29.93
N GLY A 399 -8.12 -3.93 -29.89
CA GLY A 399 -8.27 -4.79 -31.06
C GLY A 399 -6.96 -5.25 -31.72
N GLN A 400 -5.81 -5.12 -31.04
CA GLN A 400 -4.52 -5.61 -31.54
C GLN A 400 -4.55 -7.14 -31.66
N PRO A 401 -4.02 -7.77 -32.73
CA PRO A 401 -4.08 -9.22 -32.87
C PRO A 401 -3.26 -9.93 -31.78
N LEU A 402 -3.88 -10.92 -31.12
CA LEU A 402 -3.17 -11.88 -30.28
C LEU A 402 -2.20 -12.72 -31.14
N PRO A 403 -1.17 -13.35 -30.52
CA PRO A 403 -0.32 -14.29 -31.22
C PRO A 403 -1.12 -15.41 -31.91
N PRO A 404 -0.65 -15.96 -33.04
CA PRO A 404 -1.36 -17.03 -33.75
C PRO A 404 -1.64 -18.23 -32.83
N GLY A 405 -2.88 -18.74 -32.86
CA GLY A 405 -3.30 -19.88 -32.03
C GLY A 405 -3.55 -19.54 -30.57
N VAL A 406 -3.52 -18.26 -30.17
CA VAL A 406 -3.75 -17.83 -28.78
C VAL A 406 -5.07 -17.08 -28.64
N ALA A 407 -5.85 -17.44 -27.61
CA ALA A 407 -7.05 -16.71 -27.19
C ALA A 407 -6.98 -16.29 -25.71
N MET A 408 -7.83 -15.34 -25.33
CA MET A 408 -8.03 -14.88 -23.96
C MET A 408 -9.48 -15.20 -23.56
N LEU A 409 -9.65 -15.87 -22.41
CA LEU A 409 -10.93 -16.07 -21.74
C LEU A 409 -10.88 -15.33 -20.40
N PHE A 410 -11.70 -14.29 -20.28
CA PHE A 410 -11.95 -13.61 -19.01
C PHE A 410 -13.23 -14.14 -18.38
N ILE A 411 -13.19 -14.47 -17.10
CA ILE A 411 -14.39 -14.71 -16.29
C ILE A 411 -14.40 -13.68 -15.17
N HIS A 412 -15.43 -12.86 -15.15
CA HIS A 412 -15.64 -11.78 -14.21
C HIS A 412 -16.70 -12.17 -13.18
N ALA A 413 -16.41 -11.87 -11.91
CA ALA A 413 -17.30 -12.12 -10.78
C ALA A 413 -17.69 -13.60 -10.61
N VAL A 414 -16.70 -14.47 -10.41
CA VAL A 414 -16.93 -15.91 -10.15
C VAL A 414 -17.88 -16.13 -8.96
N ASN A 415 -17.72 -15.36 -7.87
CA ASN A 415 -18.67 -15.27 -6.77
C ASN A 415 -19.40 -13.91 -6.82
N PRO A 416 -20.47 -13.76 -7.62
CA PRO A 416 -21.12 -12.47 -7.77
C PRO A 416 -21.87 -12.05 -6.50
N PHE A 417 -22.30 -13.02 -5.68
CA PHE A 417 -22.89 -12.76 -4.37
C PHE A 417 -21.90 -12.11 -3.41
N GLY A 418 -20.76 -12.77 -3.17
CA GLY A 418 -19.73 -12.23 -2.29
C GLY A 418 -19.18 -10.90 -2.78
N PHE A 419 -19.07 -10.73 -4.10
CA PHE A 419 -18.59 -9.48 -4.69
C PHE A 419 -19.55 -8.31 -4.45
N ALA A 420 -20.86 -8.52 -4.60
CA ALA A 420 -21.86 -7.49 -4.33
C ALA A 420 -22.02 -7.20 -2.82
N HIS A 421 -21.94 -8.23 -1.98
CA HIS A 421 -22.17 -8.13 -0.53
C HIS A 421 -20.88 -7.89 0.29
N MET A 422 -19.74 -7.65 -0.35
CA MET A 422 -18.44 -7.48 0.34
C MET A 422 -18.07 -8.65 1.27
N LEU A 423 -18.17 -9.88 0.75
CA LEU A 423 -17.85 -11.11 1.47
C LEU A 423 -16.93 -12.01 0.63
N ARG A 424 -16.02 -12.74 1.29
CA ARG A 424 -15.24 -13.80 0.63
C ARG A 424 -16.09 -15.00 0.20
N VAL A 425 -17.10 -15.35 1.01
CA VAL A 425 -17.99 -16.50 0.80
C VAL A 425 -19.16 -16.21 -0.15
N ASN A 426 -19.78 -17.26 -0.68
CA ASN A 426 -20.99 -17.15 -1.50
C ASN A 426 -22.28 -17.05 -0.65
N GLU A 427 -23.44 -17.12 -1.30
CA GLU A 427 -24.77 -17.07 -0.68
C GLU A 427 -25.01 -18.13 0.39
N ASN A 428 -24.31 -19.27 0.33
CA ASN A 428 -24.44 -20.40 1.25
C ASN A 428 -23.30 -20.47 2.29
N ASN A 429 -22.58 -19.36 2.52
CA ASN A 429 -21.39 -19.30 3.37
C ASN A 429 -20.25 -20.22 2.92
N VAL A 430 -20.24 -20.58 1.63
CA VAL A 430 -19.21 -21.46 1.07
C VAL A 430 -18.05 -20.64 0.53
N ASP A 431 -16.83 -20.99 0.95
CA ASP A 431 -15.62 -20.59 0.26
C ASP A 431 -15.44 -21.45 -1.01
N LEU A 432 -15.45 -20.79 -2.17
CA LEU A 432 -15.31 -21.45 -3.46
C LEU A 432 -13.96 -22.15 -3.64
N ASN A 433 -12.89 -21.67 -3.00
CA ASN A 433 -11.59 -22.33 -2.97
C ASN A 433 -11.52 -23.48 -1.96
N ARG A 434 -12.65 -23.88 -1.37
CA ARG A 434 -12.83 -25.14 -0.62
C ARG A 434 -13.89 -26.05 -1.25
N ASN A 435 -14.54 -25.64 -2.33
CA ASN A 435 -15.73 -26.33 -2.82
C ASN A 435 -15.48 -27.47 -3.82
N PHE A 436 -14.30 -27.55 -4.45
CA PHE A 436 -14.00 -28.59 -5.45
C PHE A 436 -13.48 -29.92 -4.86
N VAL A 437 -14.24 -30.47 -3.91
CA VAL A 437 -14.04 -31.83 -3.39
C VAL A 437 -14.96 -32.84 -4.07
N ASP A 438 -14.63 -34.12 -3.95
CA ASP A 438 -15.54 -35.18 -4.39
C ASP A 438 -16.60 -35.43 -3.31
N PHE A 439 -17.79 -34.84 -3.49
CA PHE A 439 -18.92 -35.01 -2.58
C PHE A 439 -19.54 -36.42 -2.60
N ALA A 440 -19.13 -37.29 -3.54
CA ALA A 440 -19.51 -38.71 -3.54
C ALA A 440 -18.57 -39.58 -2.70
N ALA A 441 -17.40 -39.06 -2.31
CA ALA A 441 -16.43 -39.71 -1.44
C ALA A 441 -16.52 -39.19 0.00
N PRO A 442 -15.91 -39.87 0.99
CA PRO A 442 -15.74 -39.30 2.32
C PRO A 442 -15.04 -37.93 2.25
N LEU A 443 -15.67 -36.92 2.83
CA LEU A 443 -15.16 -35.54 2.80
C LEU A 443 -13.86 -35.40 3.62
N PRO A 444 -12.97 -34.45 3.26
CA PRO A 444 -11.74 -34.22 3.99
C PRO A 444 -11.99 -33.93 5.48
N ALA A 445 -11.32 -34.69 6.35
CA ALA A 445 -11.42 -34.51 7.79
C ALA A 445 -10.54 -33.35 8.26
N ASN A 446 -11.07 -32.53 9.17
CA ASN A 446 -10.33 -31.45 9.84
C ASN A 446 -10.47 -31.60 11.37
N PRO A 447 -9.73 -32.54 11.98
CA PRO A 447 -9.91 -32.90 13.39
C PRO A 447 -9.55 -31.78 14.36
N VAL A 448 -8.59 -30.92 14.00
CA VAL A 448 -8.22 -29.75 14.82
C VAL A 448 -9.34 -28.72 14.78
N TYR A 449 -9.91 -28.42 13.61
CA TYR A 449 -11.08 -27.54 13.53
C TYR A 449 -12.25 -28.10 14.34
N ALA A 450 -12.54 -29.40 14.22
CA ALA A 450 -13.60 -30.06 14.98
C ALA A 450 -13.41 -29.93 16.50
N ALA A 451 -12.16 -29.93 16.98
CA ALA A 451 -11.83 -29.73 18.40
C ALA A 451 -12.02 -28.27 18.86
N ILE A 452 -11.73 -27.28 18.00
CA ILE A 452 -11.71 -25.87 18.40
C ILE A 452 -12.99 -25.10 18.06
N ARG A 453 -13.81 -25.56 17.10
CA ARG A 453 -14.97 -24.81 16.57
C ARG A 453 -15.98 -24.36 17.63
N ASN A 454 -16.12 -25.12 18.72
CA ASN A 454 -17.04 -24.78 19.81
C ASN A 454 -16.46 -23.76 20.79
N SER A 455 -15.15 -23.51 20.72
CA SER A 455 -14.46 -22.47 21.49
C SER A 455 -14.41 -21.14 20.76
N LEU A 456 -14.61 -21.14 19.44
CA LEU A 456 -14.68 -19.91 18.64
C LEU A 456 -16.03 -19.22 18.87
N PRO A 457 -16.05 -17.89 19.05
CA PRO A 457 -17.31 -17.15 19.21
C PRO A 457 -18.30 -17.40 18.06
N ARG A 458 -19.48 -17.94 18.38
CA ARG A 458 -20.57 -18.16 17.41
C ARG A 458 -21.44 -16.92 17.19
N ARG A 459 -21.53 -16.05 18.20
CA ARG A 459 -22.27 -14.79 18.08
C ARG A 459 -21.56 -13.85 17.10
N THR A 460 -22.34 -13.15 16.29
CA THR A 460 -21.82 -12.09 15.43
C THR A 460 -21.99 -10.74 16.11
N GLY A 461 -21.01 -9.86 15.97
CA GLY A 461 -20.95 -8.57 16.62
C GLY A 461 -19.78 -7.74 16.11
N LEU A 462 -19.78 -6.44 16.44
CA LEU A 462 -18.78 -5.49 15.97
C LEU A 462 -17.91 -4.93 17.11
N ASP A 463 -18.16 -5.35 18.34
CA ASP A 463 -17.38 -4.90 19.49
C ASP A 463 -16.00 -5.56 19.56
N GLU A 464 -15.01 -4.81 20.03
CA GLU A 464 -13.63 -5.28 20.16
C GLU A 464 -13.49 -6.38 21.23
N ALA A 465 -14.47 -6.55 22.15
CA ALA A 465 -14.43 -7.64 23.11
C ALA A 465 -14.63 -9.00 22.41
N LEU A 466 -15.47 -9.05 21.38
CA LEU A 466 -15.66 -10.24 20.56
C LEU A 466 -14.40 -10.62 19.77
N VAL A 467 -13.65 -9.64 19.26
CA VAL A 467 -12.34 -9.86 18.63
C VAL A 467 -11.37 -10.47 19.65
N GLY A 468 -11.29 -9.90 20.86
CA GLY A 468 -10.46 -10.44 21.93
C GLY A 468 -10.88 -11.85 22.41
N GLU A 469 -12.17 -12.17 22.39
CA GLU A 469 -12.66 -13.53 22.67
C GLU A 469 -12.17 -14.54 21.63
N TRP A 470 -12.19 -14.16 20.35
CA TRP A 470 -11.68 -14.98 19.26
C TRP A 470 -10.18 -15.20 19.39
N ASP A 471 -9.40 -14.13 19.54
CA ASP A 471 -7.95 -14.20 19.70
C ASP A 471 -7.55 -15.08 20.89
N ALA A 472 -8.27 -14.95 22.01
CA ALA A 472 -8.03 -15.79 23.18
C ALA A 472 -8.39 -17.26 22.93
N ALA A 473 -9.42 -17.55 22.13
CA ALA A 473 -9.77 -18.91 21.73
C ALA A 473 -8.72 -19.54 20.81
N VAL A 474 -8.24 -18.78 19.83
CA VAL A 474 -7.14 -19.19 18.94
C VAL A 474 -5.87 -19.42 19.75
N ALA A 475 -5.49 -18.52 20.66
CA ALA A 475 -4.32 -18.68 21.51
C ALA A 475 -4.36 -19.98 22.34
N ARG A 476 -5.50 -20.29 22.97
CA ARG A 476 -5.68 -21.57 23.70
C ARG A 476 -5.58 -22.79 22.79
N ALA A 477 -6.12 -22.70 21.58
CA ALA A 477 -5.98 -23.74 20.58
C ALA A 477 -4.51 -23.94 20.17
N VAL A 478 -3.76 -22.85 19.98
CA VAL A 478 -2.33 -22.86 19.64
C VAL A 478 -1.50 -23.51 20.75
N GLU A 479 -1.80 -23.20 22.02
CA GLU A 479 -1.16 -23.86 23.18
C GLU A 479 -1.37 -25.39 23.19
N THR A 480 -2.53 -25.85 22.69
CA THR A 480 -2.92 -27.27 22.74
C THR A 480 -2.45 -28.05 21.51
N HIS A 481 -2.60 -27.48 20.32
CA HIS A 481 -2.42 -28.18 19.04
C HIS A 481 -1.16 -27.73 18.27
N GLY A 482 -0.55 -26.62 18.68
CA GLY A 482 0.54 -25.97 17.97
C GLY A 482 0.05 -24.97 16.91
N GLU A 483 0.84 -23.91 16.69
CA GLU A 483 0.50 -22.78 15.82
C GLU A 483 0.15 -23.19 14.40
N TRP A 484 1.03 -23.96 13.76
CA TRP A 484 0.80 -24.42 12.38
C TRP A 484 -0.46 -25.29 12.25
N ALA A 485 -0.74 -26.16 13.23
CA ALA A 485 -1.91 -27.03 13.16
C ALA A 485 -3.23 -26.23 13.22
N VAL A 486 -3.27 -25.18 14.05
CA VAL A 486 -4.42 -24.28 14.16
C VAL A 486 -4.56 -23.40 12.92
N SER A 487 -3.47 -22.80 12.45
CA SER A 487 -3.45 -22.03 11.20
C SER A 487 -3.93 -22.89 10.02
N ASN A 488 -3.39 -24.11 9.87
CA ASN A 488 -3.86 -25.05 8.86
C ASN A 488 -5.35 -25.36 9.03
N ALA A 489 -5.82 -25.64 10.25
CA ALA A 489 -7.21 -25.97 10.51
C ALA A 489 -8.20 -24.86 10.16
N LEU A 490 -7.79 -23.60 10.35
CA LEU A 490 -8.58 -22.40 10.05
C LEU A 490 -8.46 -21.95 8.58
N SER A 491 -7.71 -22.66 7.73
CA SER A 491 -7.50 -22.27 6.33
C SER A 491 -7.58 -23.43 5.33
N CYS A 492 -7.50 -24.70 5.76
CA CYS A 492 -7.47 -25.84 4.83
C CYS A 492 -8.86 -26.20 4.26
N GLY A 493 -9.92 -25.65 4.85
CA GLY A 493 -11.31 -26.03 4.58
C GLY A 493 -11.88 -26.97 5.63
N GLN A 494 -13.19 -26.88 5.83
CA GLN A 494 -13.97 -27.79 6.66
C GLN A 494 -15.38 -28.00 6.08
N TYR A 495 -16.00 -29.13 6.39
CA TYR A 495 -17.26 -29.56 5.77
C TYR A 495 -18.31 -30.03 6.80
N GLU A 496 -18.14 -29.67 8.07
CA GLU A 496 -19.00 -30.13 9.16
C GLU A 496 -19.80 -29.00 9.83
N ASP A 497 -19.38 -27.75 9.69
CA ASP A 497 -19.98 -26.58 10.34
C ASP A 497 -20.37 -25.53 9.26
N PRO A 498 -21.61 -25.55 8.75
CA PRO A 498 -22.04 -24.62 7.70
C PRO A 498 -21.96 -23.13 8.10
N ASP A 499 -22.00 -22.83 9.41
CA ASP A 499 -21.86 -21.47 9.95
C ASP A 499 -20.40 -21.14 10.36
N GLY A 500 -19.49 -22.07 10.10
CA GLY A 500 -18.07 -21.98 10.40
C GLY A 500 -17.30 -21.09 9.43
N VAL A 501 -16.02 -20.91 9.71
CA VAL A 501 -15.07 -20.32 8.75
C VAL A 501 -14.62 -21.38 7.75
N GLU A 502 -14.19 -20.96 6.56
CA GLU A 502 -13.66 -21.85 5.51
C GLU A 502 -14.57 -23.04 5.17
N TYR A 503 -15.88 -22.86 5.25
CA TYR A 503 -16.83 -23.92 4.94
C TYR A 503 -16.80 -24.23 3.44
N GLY A 504 -16.56 -25.49 3.07
CA GLY A 504 -16.46 -25.91 1.67
C GLY A 504 -17.78 -26.37 1.04
N GLY A 505 -18.89 -26.31 1.77
CA GLY A 505 -20.22 -26.71 1.28
C GLY A 505 -20.55 -28.19 1.47
N ASP A 506 -21.75 -28.57 1.06
CA ASP A 506 -22.27 -29.95 1.04
C ASP A 506 -22.41 -30.52 -0.40
N ARG A 507 -22.20 -29.66 -1.40
CA ARG A 507 -22.25 -29.95 -2.83
C ARG A 507 -21.52 -28.86 -3.62
N LEU A 508 -21.29 -29.09 -4.91
CA LEU A 508 -20.80 -28.04 -5.80
C LEU A 508 -21.81 -26.89 -5.87
N GLN A 509 -21.32 -25.68 -5.64
CA GLN A 509 -22.12 -24.46 -5.66
C GLN A 509 -22.41 -24.01 -7.10
N TRP A 510 -23.40 -23.11 -7.27
CA TRP A 510 -23.74 -22.54 -8.57
C TRP A 510 -22.50 -21.96 -9.27
N SER A 511 -21.71 -21.15 -8.56
CA SER A 511 -20.48 -20.56 -9.09
C SER A 511 -19.50 -21.62 -9.60
N SER A 512 -19.30 -22.69 -8.85
CA SER A 512 -18.40 -23.80 -9.20
C SER A 512 -18.87 -24.55 -10.44
N LEU A 513 -20.19 -24.77 -10.58
CA LEU A 513 -20.77 -25.43 -11.75
C LEU A 513 -20.66 -24.55 -13.00
N ILE A 514 -21.00 -23.26 -12.89
CA ILE A 514 -20.99 -22.33 -14.03
C ILE A 514 -19.57 -22.07 -14.52
N VAL A 515 -18.61 -21.78 -13.63
CA VAL A 515 -17.21 -21.57 -14.05
C VAL A 515 -16.65 -22.82 -14.73
N THR A 516 -17.03 -24.02 -14.26
CA THR A 516 -16.63 -25.28 -14.88
C THR A 516 -17.25 -25.46 -16.26
N ASP A 517 -18.55 -25.18 -16.43
CA ASP A 517 -19.21 -25.22 -17.75
C ASP A 517 -18.52 -24.28 -18.74
N ILE A 518 -18.32 -23.02 -18.37
CA ILE A 518 -17.70 -22.00 -19.22
C ILE A 518 -16.32 -22.49 -19.68
N VAL A 519 -15.46 -22.89 -18.75
CA VAL A 519 -14.09 -23.29 -19.05
C VAL A 519 -14.06 -24.56 -19.90
N THR A 520 -14.85 -25.59 -19.57
CA THR A 520 -14.85 -26.85 -20.31
C THR A 520 -15.44 -26.70 -21.72
N ARG A 521 -16.46 -25.88 -21.90
CA ARG A 521 -17.11 -25.65 -23.19
C ARG A 521 -16.26 -24.74 -24.09
N LEU A 522 -15.81 -23.59 -23.58
CA LEU A 522 -15.08 -22.60 -24.38
C LEU A 522 -13.64 -23.04 -24.66
N CYS A 523 -13.00 -23.75 -23.72
CA CYS A 523 -11.65 -24.28 -23.91
C CYS A 523 -11.62 -25.72 -24.44
N ALA A 524 -12.73 -26.25 -24.98
CA ALA A 524 -12.84 -27.64 -25.43
C ALA A 524 -11.80 -28.05 -26.49
N ARG A 525 -11.30 -27.07 -27.27
CA ARG A 525 -10.28 -27.27 -28.31
C ARG A 525 -8.86 -26.92 -27.85
N ALA A 526 -8.73 -26.26 -26.70
CA ALA A 526 -7.42 -25.85 -26.21
C ALA A 526 -6.65 -27.07 -25.70
N ARG A 527 -5.39 -27.19 -26.14
CA ARG A 527 -4.43 -28.10 -25.52
C ARG A 527 -3.79 -27.47 -24.30
N HIS A 528 -3.65 -26.15 -24.29
CA HIS A 528 -2.89 -25.43 -23.26
C HIS A 528 -3.70 -24.32 -22.64
N ILE A 529 -3.77 -24.27 -21.31
CA ILE A 529 -4.44 -23.21 -20.56
C ILE A 529 -3.44 -22.55 -19.60
N ALA A 530 -3.19 -21.26 -19.82
CA ALA A 530 -2.45 -20.39 -18.91
C ALA A 530 -3.41 -19.78 -17.88
N TYR A 531 -3.31 -20.20 -16.63
CA TYR A 531 -4.25 -19.87 -15.56
C TYR A 531 -3.80 -18.66 -14.73
N ILE A 532 -4.67 -17.66 -14.61
CA ILE A 532 -4.53 -16.50 -13.73
C ILE A 532 -5.81 -16.35 -12.93
N ASP A 533 -5.73 -16.43 -11.60
CA ASP A 533 -6.86 -16.16 -10.71
C ASP A 533 -6.50 -15.03 -9.76
N TRP A 534 -7.15 -13.88 -9.93
CA TRP A 534 -6.82 -12.66 -9.20
C TRP A 534 -7.47 -12.64 -7.81
N HIS A 535 -6.62 -12.51 -6.80
CA HIS A 535 -6.97 -12.52 -5.38
C HIS A 535 -6.29 -11.38 -4.62
N SER A 536 -6.61 -11.22 -3.35
CA SER A 536 -6.06 -10.17 -2.49
C SER A 536 -5.79 -10.74 -1.12
N LEU A 537 -4.54 -10.68 -0.66
CA LEU A 537 -4.20 -11.06 0.71
C LEU A 537 -4.79 -10.01 1.64
N ILE A 538 -5.58 -10.42 2.63
CA ILE A 538 -6.23 -9.50 3.56
C ILE A 538 -5.51 -9.55 4.92
N PRO A 539 -5.09 -8.38 5.45
CA PRO A 539 -5.13 -7.05 4.85
C PRO A 539 -4.07 -6.87 3.78
N ILE A 540 -4.44 -6.08 2.79
CA ILE A 540 -3.61 -5.80 1.63
C ILE A 540 -2.65 -4.62 1.87
N GLY A 541 -1.42 -4.71 1.35
CA GLY A 541 -0.44 -3.61 1.48
C GLY A 541 -0.25 -2.79 0.21
N ASP A 542 0.98 -2.70 -0.30
CA ASP A 542 1.40 -1.72 -1.31
C ASP A 542 1.14 -2.16 -2.77
N GLY A 543 0.52 -3.32 -3.00
CA GLY A 543 0.17 -3.81 -4.33
C GLY A 543 1.23 -4.69 -4.99
N ARG A 544 2.19 -5.22 -4.22
CA ARG A 544 3.08 -6.31 -4.67
C ARG A 544 2.29 -7.57 -4.96
N LEU A 545 2.86 -8.48 -5.75
CA LEU A 545 2.22 -9.75 -6.10
C LEU A 545 2.91 -10.94 -5.44
N ILE A 546 2.11 -11.90 -4.98
CA ILE A 546 2.55 -13.26 -4.66
C ILE A 546 1.91 -14.20 -5.68
N HIS A 547 2.69 -15.11 -6.27
CA HIS A 547 2.16 -16.15 -7.15
C HIS A 547 2.08 -17.48 -6.39
N ILE A 548 0.86 -17.97 -6.14
CA ILE A 548 0.65 -19.25 -5.51
C ILE A 548 0.42 -20.31 -6.59
N GLY A 549 1.48 -21.06 -6.88
CA GLY A 549 1.41 -22.20 -7.78
C GLY A 549 0.70 -23.39 -7.13
N PHE A 550 -0.42 -23.81 -7.71
CA PHE A 550 -1.18 -25.00 -7.28
C PHE A 550 -1.00 -26.20 -8.22
N ASN A 551 -0.04 -26.16 -9.17
CA ASN A 551 0.37 -27.30 -10.00
C ASN A 551 1.14 -28.40 -9.23
N VAL A 552 0.81 -28.63 -7.95
CA VAL A 552 1.44 -29.63 -7.08
C VAL A 552 1.32 -31.02 -7.70
N GLY A 553 2.44 -31.75 -7.77
CA GLY A 553 2.50 -33.10 -8.35
C GLY A 553 2.69 -33.15 -9.88
N SER A 554 2.87 -32.02 -10.57
CA SER A 554 3.34 -31.97 -11.96
C SER A 554 4.48 -30.98 -12.12
N ASP A 555 5.71 -31.47 -12.01
CA ASP A 555 6.92 -30.65 -12.13
C ASP A 555 7.01 -29.93 -13.48
N ALA A 556 6.45 -30.52 -14.55
CA ALA A 556 6.45 -29.92 -15.87
C ALA A 556 5.55 -28.68 -15.97
N LEU A 557 4.32 -28.75 -15.46
CA LEU A 557 3.37 -27.63 -15.48
C LEU A 557 3.79 -26.53 -14.50
N HIS A 558 4.36 -26.90 -13.36
CA HIS A 558 4.95 -25.94 -12.43
C HIS A 558 6.10 -25.17 -13.09
N ARG A 559 7.07 -25.88 -13.72
CA ARG A 559 8.15 -25.24 -14.47
C ARG A 559 7.65 -24.38 -15.62
N ARG A 560 6.56 -24.78 -16.29
CA ARG A 560 5.92 -24.00 -17.35
C ARG A 560 5.42 -22.65 -16.81
N ALA A 561 4.67 -22.66 -15.72
CA ALA A 561 4.21 -21.41 -15.10
C ALA A 561 5.38 -20.56 -14.58
N ALA A 562 6.40 -21.21 -14.02
CA ALA A 562 7.60 -20.54 -13.49
C ALA A 562 8.41 -19.84 -14.59
N SER A 563 8.47 -20.39 -15.80
CA SER A 563 9.16 -19.75 -16.92
C SER A 563 8.49 -18.44 -17.38
N TRP A 564 7.21 -18.23 -17.07
CA TRP A 564 6.50 -16.99 -17.41
C TRP A 564 6.82 -15.87 -16.42
N TRP A 565 6.76 -16.15 -15.12
CA TRP A 565 6.84 -15.12 -14.08
C TRP A 565 8.16 -15.08 -13.31
N GLY A 566 9.03 -16.07 -13.50
CA GLY A 566 10.33 -16.24 -12.85
C GLY A 566 10.35 -17.49 -11.95
N GLU A 567 11.48 -18.22 -11.92
CA GLU A 567 11.62 -19.41 -11.07
C GLU A 567 11.41 -19.09 -9.58
N ASP A 568 12.03 -18.01 -9.09
CA ASP A 568 11.84 -17.52 -7.72
C ASP A 568 10.38 -17.15 -7.41
N ALA A 569 9.59 -16.79 -8.43
CA ALA A 569 8.23 -16.29 -8.22
C ALA A 569 7.24 -17.40 -7.82
N LEU A 570 7.54 -18.65 -8.14
CA LEU A 570 6.75 -19.83 -7.76
C LEU A 570 7.52 -20.80 -6.85
N ASP A 571 8.78 -20.50 -6.54
CA ASP A 571 9.61 -21.29 -5.63
C ASP A 571 8.90 -21.40 -4.26
N PRO A 572 8.67 -22.63 -3.75
CA PRO A 572 7.95 -22.81 -2.49
C PRO A 572 8.57 -22.05 -1.31
N ALA A 573 9.90 -21.96 -1.22
CA ALA A 573 10.53 -21.25 -0.11
C ALA A 573 10.29 -19.74 -0.20
N THR A 574 10.33 -19.18 -1.42
CA THR A 574 10.04 -17.77 -1.69
C THR A 574 8.58 -17.45 -1.43
N VAL A 575 7.66 -18.27 -1.93
CA VAL A 575 6.20 -18.09 -1.72
C VAL A 575 5.85 -18.24 -0.24
N ASP A 576 6.38 -19.27 0.44
CA ASP A 576 6.13 -19.50 1.87
C ASP A 576 6.67 -18.34 2.72
N ALA A 577 7.83 -17.76 2.35
CA ALA A 577 8.38 -16.59 3.04
C ALA A 577 7.56 -15.31 2.81
N GLN A 578 6.91 -15.17 1.65
CA GLN A 578 6.01 -14.05 1.36
C GLN A 578 4.63 -14.23 2.04
N TRP A 579 4.23 -15.47 2.30
CA TRP A 579 2.96 -15.84 2.93
C TRP A 579 2.97 -15.81 4.46
N ALA A 580 4.15 -15.85 5.08
CA ALA A 580 4.28 -16.11 6.52
C ALA A 580 3.48 -15.11 7.39
N SER A 581 2.39 -15.59 8.01
CA SER A 581 1.67 -14.89 9.08
C SER A 581 2.21 -15.33 10.44
N GLY A 582 2.57 -14.38 11.29
CA GLY A 582 3.12 -14.69 12.61
C GLY A 582 4.47 -15.42 12.55
N THR A 583 4.60 -16.56 13.25
CA THR A 583 5.85 -17.35 13.26
C THR A 583 5.80 -18.60 12.38
N SER A 584 4.65 -18.88 11.75
CA SER A 584 4.47 -20.01 10.85
C SER A 584 4.82 -19.66 9.40
N VAL A 585 5.94 -20.24 8.93
CA VAL A 585 6.49 -20.02 7.58
C VAL A 585 5.98 -21.06 6.58
N ARG A 586 4.76 -21.61 6.76
CA ARG A 586 4.30 -22.79 6.01
C ARG A 586 2.85 -22.67 5.55
N ARG A 587 2.61 -22.93 4.26
CA ARG A 587 1.26 -22.90 3.67
C ARG A 587 0.33 -24.01 4.22
N PRO A 588 -0.97 -23.73 4.37
CA PRO A 588 -1.97 -24.75 4.69
C PRO A 588 -2.10 -25.83 3.62
N HIS A 589 -2.53 -27.02 4.04
CA HIS A 589 -2.92 -28.12 3.18
C HIS A 589 -4.35 -27.92 2.67
N HIS A 590 -4.55 -26.97 1.75
CA HIS A 590 -5.88 -26.68 1.21
C HIS A 590 -6.55 -27.90 0.57
N HIS A 591 -7.88 -27.96 0.69
CA HIS A 591 -8.74 -28.89 -0.02
C HIS A 591 -9.68 -28.12 -0.93
N GLY A 592 -10.11 -28.75 -2.04
CA GLY A 592 -11.18 -28.20 -2.88
C GLY A 592 -10.86 -26.90 -3.62
N VAL A 593 -9.59 -26.61 -3.89
CA VAL A 593 -9.15 -25.43 -4.66
C VAL A 593 -9.72 -25.43 -6.07
N LEU A 594 -10.22 -24.29 -6.53
CA LEU A 594 -10.91 -24.12 -7.81
C LEU A 594 -10.09 -24.63 -9.01
N MET A 595 -8.80 -24.26 -9.05
CA MET A 595 -7.88 -24.69 -10.11
C MET A 595 -7.79 -26.22 -10.24
N TRP A 596 -7.81 -26.97 -9.13
CA TRP A 596 -7.78 -28.43 -9.15
C TRP A 596 -9.08 -29.01 -9.70
N GLY A 597 -10.21 -28.39 -9.34
CA GLY A 597 -11.51 -28.71 -9.88
C GLY A 597 -11.57 -28.56 -11.40
N LEU A 598 -11.18 -27.39 -11.91
CA LEU A 598 -11.11 -27.13 -13.34
C LEU A 598 -10.21 -28.13 -14.06
N ARG A 599 -9.02 -28.40 -13.53
CA ARG A 599 -8.10 -29.38 -14.11
C ARG A 599 -8.71 -30.78 -14.22
N ARG A 600 -9.53 -31.21 -13.26
CA ARG A 600 -10.22 -32.52 -13.31
C ARG A 600 -11.36 -32.55 -14.32
N ALA A 601 -11.99 -31.40 -14.59
CA ALA A 601 -13.14 -31.30 -15.49
C ALA A 601 -12.73 -31.15 -16.97
N LEU A 602 -11.51 -30.66 -17.23
CA LEU A 602 -10.96 -30.51 -18.58
C LEU A 602 -10.71 -31.86 -19.27
N ALA A 603 -10.59 -31.83 -20.59
CA ALA A 603 -10.28 -33.02 -21.38
C ALA A 603 -8.93 -33.63 -20.95
N PRO A 604 -8.74 -34.96 -21.02
CA PRO A 604 -7.54 -35.62 -20.52
C PRO A 604 -6.21 -35.14 -21.11
N ASN A 605 -6.24 -34.53 -22.29
CA ASN A 605 -5.08 -34.03 -23.02
C ASN A 605 -4.93 -32.50 -22.94
N THR A 606 -5.72 -31.83 -22.08
CA THR A 606 -5.61 -30.38 -21.87
C THR A 606 -4.76 -30.09 -20.64
N ASP A 607 -3.65 -29.41 -20.85
CA ASP A 607 -2.79 -28.93 -19.79
C ASP A 607 -3.29 -27.60 -19.21
N LEU A 608 -3.19 -27.46 -17.89
CA LEU A 608 -3.50 -26.22 -17.18
C LEU A 608 -2.32 -25.86 -16.26
N ALA A 609 -1.62 -24.78 -16.59
CA ALA A 609 -0.46 -24.27 -15.85
C ALA A 609 -0.70 -22.81 -15.46
N GLY A 610 -0.35 -22.44 -14.23
CA GLY A 610 -0.48 -21.07 -13.79
C GLY A 610 -0.53 -20.93 -12.28
N ALA A 611 -1.11 -19.82 -11.82
CA ALA A 611 -1.15 -19.50 -10.40
C ALA A 611 -2.41 -18.74 -10.03
N LEU A 612 -2.79 -18.90 -8.76
CA LEU A 612 -3.55 -17.90 -8.05
C LEU A 612 -2.59 -16.75 -7.72
N ILE A 613 -2.98 -15.52 -8.02
CA ILE A 613 -2.11 -14.35 -7.90
C ILE A 613 -2.75 -13.36 -6.93
N GLU A 614 -2.06 -13.11 -5.83
CA GLU A 614 -2.54 -12.22 -4.79
C GLU A 614 -1.87 -10.86 -4.85
N PHE A 615 -2.67 -9.80 -4.75
CA PHE A 615 -2.17 -8.48 -4.38
C PHE A 615 -1.90 -8.47 -2.86
N CYS A 616 -0.65 -8.25 -2.46
CA CYS A 616 -0.16 -8.51 -1.10
C CYS A 616 0.45 -7.29 -0.41
N CYS A 617 0.70 -7.48 0.89
CA CYS A 617 1.44 -6.57 1.75
C CYS A 617 2.95 -6.80 1.69
N ASP A 618 3.73 -5.80 2.11
CA ASP A 618 5.15 -5.99 2.36
C ASP A 618 5.30 -7.07 3.44
N PRO A 619 6.03 -8.19 3.21
CA PRO A 619 6.15 -9.27 4.20
C PRO A 619 6.60 -8.79 5.58
N ASP A 620 7.44 -7.75 5.64
CA ASP A 620 7.92 -7.14 6.88
C ASP A 620 6.83 -6.35 7.64
N ALA A 621 5.80 -5.86 6.95
CA ALA A 621 4.65 -5.18 7.55
C ALA A 621 3.60 -6.18 8.09
N PHE A 622 3.56 -7.39 7.53
CA PHE A 622 2.63 -8.45 7.91
C PHE A 622 3.08 -9.19 9.19
N ILE A 623 4.39 -9.40 9.37
CA ILE A 623 4.98 -10.06 10.56
C ILE A 623 4.77 -9.26 11.87
N HIS A 624 4.47 -7.96 11.78
CA HIS A 624 4.38 -7.06 12.94
C HIS A 624 3.00 -6.42 13.16
N SER A 625 1.98 -6.81 12.38
CA SER A 625 0.61 -6.32 12.59
C SER A 625 -0.17 -7.28 13.51
N PRO A 626 -0.80 -6.81 14.61
CA PRO A 626 -1.71 -7.63 15.40
C PRO A 626 -2.86 -8.10 14.52
N ASP A 627 -2.98 -9.43 14.37
CA ASP A 627 -3.77 -10.18 13.40
C ASP A 627 -5.01 -9.46 12.82
N PRO A 628 -4.83 -8.73 11.70
CA PRO A 628 -5.92 -8.04 11.01
C PRO A 628 -6.94 -8.98 10.33
N ASP A 629 -6.68 -10.29 10.28
CA ASP A 629 -7.63 -11.27 9.72
C ASP A 629 -8.79 -11.56 10.70
N THR A 630 -8.56 -11.53 12.02
CA THR A 630 -9.64 -11.78 13.00
C THR A 630 -10.78 -10.76 12.88
N ARG A 631 -10.46 -9.45 12.87
CA ARG A 631 -11.50 -8.41 12.78
C ARG A 631 -12.25 -8.51 11.45
N THR A 632 -11.53 -8.66 10.35
CA THR A 632 -12.11 -8.83 9.00
C THR A 632 -13.07 -10.02 8.99
N THR A 633 -12.61 -11.18 9.45
CA THR A 633 -13.43 -12.41 9.54
C THR A 633 -14.68 -12.20 10.39
N MET A 634 -14.57 -11.56 11.55
CA MET A 634 -15.74 -11.30 12.41
C MET A 634 -16.74 -10.33 11.78
N TRP A 635 -16.25 -9.29 11.11
CA TRP A 635 -17.09 -8.30 10.47
C TRP A 635 -17.75 -8.84 9.20
N GLU A 636 -17.07 -9.69 8.43
CA GLU A 636 -17.69 -10.45 7.34
C GLU A 636 -18.79 -11.37 7.86
N ARG A 637 -18.57 -12.11 8.95
CA ARG A 637 -19.61 -12.95 9.57
C ARG A 637 -20.82 -12.13 10.03
N TRP A 638 -20.58 -10.96 10.63
CA TRP A 638 -21.66 -10.03 10.99
C TRP A 638 -22.42 -9.54 9.76
N LEU A 639 -21.71 -9.12 8.71
CA LEU A 639 -22.32 -8.62 7.49
C LEU A 639 -23.08 -9.71 6.73
N TYR A 640 -22.57 -10.95 6.72
CA TYR A 640 -23.24 -12.12 6.19
C TYR A 640 -24.56 -12.39 6.94
N ALA A 641 -24.55 -12.30 8.27
CA ALA A 641 -25.73 -12.56 9.09
C ALA A 641 -26.79 -11.45 9.00
N THR A 642 -26.40 -10.19 8.92
CA THR A 642 -27.33 -9.04 8.96
C THR A 642 -27.77 -8.56 7.59
N ARG A 643 -26.92 -8.73 6.57
CA ARG A 643 -27.06 -8.11 5.24
C ARG A 643 -27.24 -6.59 5.30
N ASP A 644 -26.77 -5.96 6.38
CA ASP A 644 -26.95 -4.54 6.59
C ASP A 644 -25.85 -3.75 5.91
N HIS A 645 -26.15 -3.23 4.72
CA HIS A 645 -25.31 -2.28 3.99
C HIS A 645 -25.84 -0.83 4.09
N GLY A 646 -27.08 -0.65 4.56
CA GLY A 646 -27.79 0.62 4.50
C GLY A 646 -27.59 1.49 5.75
N SER A 647 -27.41 0.89 6.93
CA SER A 647 -27.19 1.63 8.16
C SER A 647 -25.80 2.29 8.18
N ALA A 648 -25.62 3.29 9.04
CA ALA A 648 -24.30 3.92 9.24
C ALA A 648 -23.24 2.88 9.66
N THR A 649 -23.65 1.89 10.45
CA THR A 649 -22.81 0.77 10.88
C THR A 649 -22.48 -0.16 9.70
N GLY A 650 -23.48 -0.52 8.91
CA GLY A 650 -23.32 -1.33 7.70
C GLY A 650 -22.36 -0.70 6.68
N GLN A 651 -22.51 0.60 6.45
CA GLN A 651 -21.63 1.39 5.58
C GLN A 651 -20.20 1.47 6.12
N MET A 652 -20.03 1.62 7.44
CA MET A 652 -18.71 1.60 8.09
C MET A 652 -18.01 0.25 7.90
N VAL A 653 -18.72 -0.85 8.16
CA VAL A 653 -18.19 -2.22 7.98
C VAL A 653 -17.85 -2.49 6.52
N THR A 654 -18.77 -2.16 5.61
CA THR A 654 -18.55 -2.29 4.15
C THR A 654 -17.30 -1.52 3.70
N ARG A 655 -17.13 -0.29 4.18
CA ARG A 655 -15.94 0.52 3.87
C ARG A 655 -14.66 -0.10 4.43
N TYR A 656 -14.69 -0.61 5.66
CA TYR A 656 -13.53 -1.25 6.27
C TYR A 656 -13.11 -2.50 5.48
N LEU A 657 -14.05 -3.39 5.18
CA LEU A 657 -13.79 -4.58 4.37
C LEU A 657 -13.29 -4.20 2.98
N ARG A 658 -13.81 -3.10 2.41
CA ARG A 658 -13.34 -2.60 1.13
C ARG A 658 -11.90 -2.12 1.20
N GLU A 659 -11.52 -1.34 2.20
CA GLU A 659 -10.12 -0.92 2.37
C GLU A 659 -9.18 -2.08 2.69
N ALA A 660 -9.66 -3.11 3.38
CA ALA A 660 -8.87 -4.30 3.70
C ALA A 660 -8.61 -5.20 2.47
N ALA A 661 -9.57 -5.31 1.55
CA ALA A 661 -9.48 -6.16 0.35
C ALA A 661 -9.00 -5.41 -0.90
N SER A 662 -9.43 -4.17 -1.12
CA SER A 662 -9.11 -3.37 -2.32
C SER A 662 -9.17 -1.85 -2.03
N PRO A 663 -8.09 -1.27 -1.47
CA PRO A 663 -8.01 0.11 -1.05
C PRO A 663 -8.46 1.11 -2.12
N THR A 664 -9.18 2.14 -1.69
CA THR A 664 -9.69 3.17 -2.61
C THR A 664 -8.67 4.26 -2.93
N ARG A 665 -7.56 4.32 -2.20
CA ARG A 665 -6.49 5.31 -2.44
C ARG A 665 -5.86 5.13 -3.82
N ARG A 666 -5.76 6.23 -4.58
CA ARG A 666 -5.24 6.23 -5.95
C ARG A 666 -3.84 5.63 -6.09
N SER A 667 -2.95 5.90 -5.13
CA SER A 667 -1.56 5.39 -5.13
C SER A 667 -1.49 3.87 -5.14
N TYR A 668 -2.36 3.21 -4.37
CA TYR A 668 -2.47 1.75 -4.36
C TYR A 668 -3.04 1.24 -5.69
N GLN A 669 -4.13 1.85 -6.16
CA GLN A 669 -4.79 1.42 -7.39
C GLN A 669 -3.87 1.52 -8.61
N ASP A 670 -3.07 2.59 -8.73
CA ASP A 670 -2.07 2.73 -9.78
C ASP A 670 -0.98 1.63 -9.67
N ALA A 671 -0.52 1.32 -8.44
CA ALA A 671 0.48 0.28 -8.19
C ALA A 671 -0.05 -1.12 -8.54
N ALA A 672 -1.29 -1.44 -8.14
CA ALA A 672 -1.93 -2.71 -8.44
C ALA A 672 -2.06 -2.94 -9.96
N ILE A 673 -2.50 -1.94 -10.72
CA ILE A 673 -2.55 -2.02 -12.18
C ILE A 673 -1.15 -2.19 -12.78
N ALA A 674 -0.17 -1.39 -12.32
CA ALA A 674 1.20 -1.48 -12.81
C ALA A 674 1.81 -2.88 -12.55
N ALA A 675 1.47 -3.52 -11.44
CA ALA A 675 1.92 -4.86 -11.09
C ALA A 675 1.21 -5.95 -11.90
N ALA A 676 -0.10 -5.81 -12.16
CA ALA A 676 -0.90 -6.79 -12.89
C ALA A 676 -0.54 -6.88 -14.39
N MET A 677 -0.22 -5.76 -15.05
CA MET A 677 -0.01 -5.76 -16.51
C MET A 677 1.18 -6.63 -17.00
N PRO A 678 2.35 -6.66 -16.33
CA PRO A 678 3.41 -7.62 -16.62
C PRO A 678 2.97 -9.09 -16.59
N VAL A 679 2.05 -9.47 -15.70
CA VAL A 679 1.55 -10.85 -15.58
C VAL A 679 0.86 -11.27 -16.87
N TYR A 680 -0.08 -10.47 -17.36
CA TYR A 680 -0.77 -10.74 -18.63
C TYR A 680 0.20 -10.83 -19.81
N ARG A 681 1.12 -9.85 -19.94
CA ARG A 681 2.10 -9.85 -21.05
C ARG A 681 2.95 -11.12 -21.06
N ARG A 682 3.41 -11.56 -19.89
CA ARG A 682 4.23 -12.77 -19.73
C ARG A 682 3.42 -14.05 -20.00
N ALA A 683 2.19 -14.12 -19.50
CA ALA A 683 1.30 -15.26 -19.76
C ALA A 683 0.95 -15.40 -21.25
N ILE A 684 0.70 -14.29 -21.95
CA ILE A 684 0.42 -14.29 -23.40
C ILE A 684 1.65 -14.76 -24.19
N ALA A 685 2.84 -14.25 -23.88
CA ALA A 685 4.08 -14.71 -24.51
C ALA A 685 4.35 -16.18 -24.22
N GLY A 686 4.11 -16.61 -22.98
CA GLY A 686 4.23 -17.99 -22.53
C GLY A 686 3.29 -18.95 -23.25
N ALA A 687 2.01 -18.59 -23.39
CA ALA A 687 1.00 -19.36 -24.11
C ALA A 687 1.33 -19.49 -25.61
N ALA A 688 1.81 -18.41 -26.23
CA ALA A 688 2.24 -18.43 -27.63
C ALA A 688 3.42 -19.40 -27.85
N HIS A 689 4.39 -19.41 -26.93
CA HIS A 689 5.49 -20.36 -27.00
C HIS A 689 5.01 -21.80 -26.81
N TRP A 690 4.09 -22.01 -25.87
CA TRP A 690 3.54 -23.33 -25.58
C TRP A 690 2.83 -23.95 -26.79
N ALA A 691 1.99 -23.18 -27.49
CA ALA A 691 1.34 -23.63 -28.72
C ALA A 691 2.35 -23.95 -29.85
N ALA A 692 3.43 -23.16 -29.97
CA ALA A 692 4.42 -23.35 -31.03
C ALA A 692 5.29 -24.60 -30.86
N GLU A 693 5.57 -25.02 -29.62
CA GLU A 693 6.36 -26.22 -29.32
C GLU A 693 5.68 -27.49 -29.87
N ASP A 694 4.35 -27.58 -29.76
CA ASP A 694 3.61 -28.73 -30.24
C ASP A 694 3.61 -28.82 -31.77
N VAL A 695 3.48 -27.69 -32.46
CA VAL A 695 3.58 -27.64 -33.93
C VAL A 695 4.97 -28.09 -34.38
N ALA A 696 6.03 -27.72 -33.66
CA ALA A 696 7.39 -28.18 -33.94
C ALA A 696 7.58 -29.68 -33.67
N ALA A 697 6.95 -30.21 -32.62
CA ALA A 697 6.98 -31.64 -32.29
C ALA A 697 6.21 -32.49 -33.32
N GLU A 698 5.08 -32.00 -33.85
CA GLU A 698 4.26 -32.68 -34.86
C GLU A 698 4.91 -32.69 -36.26
N CYS A 699 5.67 -31.64 -36.61
CA CYS A 699 6.33 -31.53 -37.91
C CYS A 699 7.59 -32.43 -38.05
N GLY A 700 8.14 -32.96 -36.95
CA GLY A 700 9.38 -33.76 -36.94
C GLY A 700 10.63 -32.98 -37.39
N PRO A 701 11.86 -33.50 -37.15
CA PRO A 701 13.06 -32.87 -37.69
C PRO A 701 13.01 -32.97 -39.23
N LEU A 702 13.06 -31.82 -39.90
CA LEU A 702 13.23 -31.75 -41.36
C LEU A 702 14.45 -32.59 -41.75
N VAL A 703 14.19 -33.73 -42.39
CA VAL A 703 15.23 -34.53 -43.04
C VAL A 703 15.89 -33.63 -44.07
N GLN A 704 17.13 -33.21 -43.81
CA GLN A 704 17.98 -32.59 -44.81
C GLN A 704 18.14 -33.60 -45.94
N SER A 705 17.49 -33.33 -47.08
CA SER A 705 17.75 -34.08 -48.30
C SER A 705 19.13 -33.69 -48.81
N ASP A 706 20.11 -34.57 -48.60
CA ASP A 706 21.33 -34.58 -49.39
C ASP A 706 20.95 -34.77 -50.87
N ALA A 707 21.23 -33.76 -51.68
CA ALA A 707 21.29 -33.89 -53.13
C ALA A 707 22.71 -33.55 -53.58
N ALA A 708 23.33 -34.56 -54.18
CA ALA A 708 24.67 -34.58 -54.76
C ALA A 708 24.83 -33.70 -56.01
#